data_AF-A0AA97BIB0-F1
#
_entry.id   AF-A0AA97BIB0-F1
#
_cell.length_a   1.000
_cell.length_b   1.000
_cell.length_c   1.000
_cell.angle_alpha   90.00
_cell.angle_beta   90.00
_cell.angle_gamma   90.00
#
_symmetry.space_group_name_H-M   'P 1'
#
loop_
_entity.id
_entity.type
_entity.pdbx_description
1 polymer ?
#
loop_
_entity_poly.entity_id
_entity_poly.type
_entity_poly.pdbx_seq_one_letter_code
_entity_poly.pdbx_strand_id
1 'polypeptide(L)'
;MQLIKRAFRTLLYFLGGSAALLILLWITISHWVPVVASHYLPKPLKLSFSEPRISYGQLDIASISITANNCTLVQLNSTRFSVFPLHAIVDGLDVKTECLSALEPTNETVNEPINIAEFIDNLPVFSLVINNTNIQPWSDYQGSIWLRKNQVNSLQFDFRGDNLRLSSLITAEHQLVIKDFSAYLPEQKQTIELFGDVQLPLMANQFPEKGELNAYFKLINPEKFLLAEFGWVNGQGVLTVKDTETQEELLYLPWALSPSNIQISQGKWQWKEADIPLQGGVNFQVDNWDKTLSEMVFSGRVNMLTQAKKGKANIVLTLPATQIDLLDTNINFSLNGQVKYDDMVLDINLPAKLSGQLAAPKISFLSSSLLRAYGRLSETLVLNEVRLPLAGTSLSEDGISGRLQAILKVKEQYWGDFDIHLDGKANKFALDKGKWFWNYWGNANLPSLSANWDIKGNGSWQDTLITLNSLNTGFDQIQYGLLSMRAPRLQLSKPLVWQRDQNKANFNGKLQLTSERMQFGTESYLPRITLNADLSGKSPAEFQLKGDLSTKDVGPIVIFGRWDGERLRGEARWPEQSVTAFQTLIPADLGIELKQGKLFSQAAFSITPEDGFIAGGHWRVENTSLWLKDGELSGLDFVLPWRLKQSTWTLGAKAPVELRIKQLNNLFELTDIKADLSGSYPPTENSPLKLTNVGFKTLGGEISMDLLRWPQTQAATIKLRQIELSQLFTILRVSQFAVSGKVNGELPFYLNNPEWIVKDGWLENSGPLTLRLDPQFVDSIREDNISAGSAMGWLQYLEIKRSRTDVNVTNLGMLKMTTILEGYNTQEKKKREVHLHYQHEENIFQLWRSLRFGSSLEEWLEKNL
;
A
#
# COMPACT_ATOMS: atom_id res chain seq x y z
N MET A 1 -89.47 -54.93 -66.72
CA MET A 1 -89.60 -53.51 -66.29
C MET A 1 -89.61 -53.31 -64.76
N GLN A 2 -90.14 -54.24 -63.93
CA GLN A 2 -90.13 -54.11 -62.46
C GLN A 2 -88.74 -54.32 -61.78
N LEU A 3 -87.85 -55.13 -62.36
CA LEU A 3 -86.49 -55.38 -61.84
C LEU A 3 -85.57 -54.14 -61.94
N ILE A 4 -85.62 -53.39 -63.04
CA ILE A 4 -84.83 -52.15 -63.24
C ILE A 4 -85.29 -51.04 -62.29
N LYS A 5 -86.61 -50.92 -62.02
CA LYS A 5 -87.13 -50.00 -61.01
C LYS A 5 -86.68 -50.35 -59.58
N ARG A 6 -86.55 -51.64 -59.24
CA ARG A 6 -86.00 -52.06 -57.94
C ARG A 6 -84.50 -51.78 -57.84
N ALA A 7 -83.72 -52.09 -58.88
CA ALA A 7 -82.27 -51.85 -58.92
C ALA A 7 -81.91 -50.35 -58.86
N PHE A 8 -82.63 -49.50 -59.60
CA PHE A 8 -82.43 -48.05 -59.54
C PHE A 8 -82.82 -47.47 -58.19
N ARG A 9 -83.88 -47.99 -57.56
CA ARG A 9 -84.31 -47.57 -56.21
C ARG A 9 -83.31 -48.02 -55.14
N THR A 10 -82.74 -49.21 -55.23
CA THR A 10 -81.64 -49.65 -54.36
C THR A 10 -80.36 -48.85 -54.60
N LEU A 11 -80.02 -48.50 -55.84
CA LEU A 11 -78.87 -47.64 -56.14
C LEU A 11 -79.08 -46.22 -55.60
N LEU A 12 -80.30 -45.69 -55.68
CA LEU A 12 -80.66 -44.36 -55.16
C LEU A 12 -80.74 -44.34 -53.61
N TYR A 13 -81.19 -45.43 -52.98
CA TYR A 13 -81.09 -45.61 -51.52
C TYR A 13 -79.64 -45.82 -51.07
N PHE A 14 -78.80 -46.46 -51.89
CA PHE A 14 -77.38 -46.65 -51.59
C PHE A 14 -76.57 -45.36 -51.82
N LEU A 15 -76.87 -44.59 -52.86
CA LEU A 15 -76.31 -43.25 -53.11
C LEU A 15 -76.81 -42.24 -52.09
N GLY A 16 -78.10 -42.24 -51.77
CA GLY A 16 -78.68 -41.39 -50.73
C GLY A 16 -78.15 -41.77 -49.34
N GLY A 17 -78.00 -43.06 -49.07
CA GLY A 17 -77.38 -43.60 -47.86
C GLY A 17 -75.89 -43.26 -47.77
N SER A 18 -75.14 -43.39 -48.88
CA SER A 18 -73.72 -43.00 -48.94
C SER A 18 -73.54 -41.49 -48.83
N ALA A 19 -74.39 -40.68 -49.47
CA ALA A 19 -74.35 -39.23 -49.35
C ALA A 19 -74.71 -38.78 -47.92
N ALA A 20 -75.73 -39.39 -47.30
CA ALA A 20 -76.06 -39.16 -45.90
C ALA A 20 -74.93 -39.60 -44.97
N LEU A 21 -74.28 -40.74 -45.24
CA LEU A 21 -73.11 -41.21 -44.50
C LEU A 21 -71.92 -40.26 -44.65
N LEU A 22 -71.64 -39.77 -45.86
CA LEU A 22 -70.57 -38.81 -46.13
C LEU A 22 -70.84 -37.46 -45.45
N ILE A 23 -72.09 -36.98 -45.44
CA ILE A 23 -72.49 -35.78 -44.70
C ILE A 23 -72.37 -36.00 -43.19
N LEU A 24 -72.77 -37.18 -42.68
CA LEU A 24 -72.67 -37.50 -41.26
C LEU A 24 -71.22 -37.65 -40.80
N LEU A 25 -70.37 -38.30 -41.61
CA LEU A 25 -68.93 -38.36 -41.42
C LEU A 25 -68.30 -36.96 -41.51
N TRP A 26 -68.78 -36.08 -42.40
CA TRP A 26 -68.29 -34.71 -42.49
C TRP A 26 -68.65 -33.87 -41.25
N ILE A 27 -69.91 -33.93 -40.80
CA ILE A 27 -70.37 -33.17 -39.62
C ILE A 27 -69.68 -33.68 -38.33
N THR A 28 -69.37 -34.98 -38.26
CA THR A 28 -68.71 -35.60 -37.10
C THR A 28 -67.18 -35.68 -37.23
N ILE A 29 -66.59 -35.00 -38.23
CA ILE A 29 -65.15 -35.09 -38.54
C ILE A 29 -64.26 -34.70 -37.36
N SER A 30 -64.67 -33.71 -36.57
CA SER A 30 -63.98 -33.29 -35.33
C SER A 30 -63.98 -34.36 -34.23
N HIS A 31 -64.81 -35.41 -34.34
CA HIS A 31 -64.93 -36.47 -33.34
C HIS A 31 -64.22 -37.76 -33.77
N TRP A 32 -64.34 -38.18 -35.03
CA TRP A 32 -63.73 -39.45 -35.47
C TRP A 32 -62.28 -39.28 -35.95
N VAL A 33 -61.89 -38.16 -36.55
CA VAL A 33 -60.50 -37.95 -37.01
C VAL A 33 -59.51 -37.96 -35.85
N PRO A 34 -59.76 -37.31 -34.69
CA PRO A 34 -58.89 -37.47 -33.52
C PRO A 34 -58.66 -38.92 -33.10
N VAL A 35 -59.71 -39.74 -33.15
CA VAL A 35 -59.66 -41.16 -32.78
C VAL A 35 -58.82 -41.93 -33.79
N VAL A 36 -59.00 -41.70 -35.09
CA VAL A 36 -58.17 -42.32 -36.13
C VAL A 36 -56.71 -41.87 -36.03
N ALA A 37 -56.48 -40.57 -35.86
CA ALA A 37 -55.16 -39.99 -35.71
C ALA A 37 -54.42 -40.53 -34.48
N SER A 38 -55.14 -40.86 -33.39
CA SER A 38 -54.54 -41.43 -32.17
C SER A 38 -53.87 -42.80 -32.39
N HIS A 39 -54.19 -43.51 -33.47
CA HIS A 39 -53.51 -44.76 -33.82
C HIS A 39 -52.13 -44.52 -34.44
N TYR A 40 -51.94 -43.36 -35.06
CA TYR A 40 -50.69 -42.97 -35.73
C TYR A 40 -49.85 -42.02 -34.86
N LEU A 41 -50.42 -41.46 -33.79
CA LEU A 41 -49.71 -40.59 -32.86
C LEU A 41 -49.09 -41.40 -31.70
N PRO A 42 -47.84 -41.11 -31.30
CA PRO A 42 -47.24 -41.71 -30.11
C PRO A 42 -48.08 -41.43 -28.86
N LYS A 43 -48.33 -42.44 -28.01
CA LYS A 43 -48.91 -42.19 -26.69
C LYS A 43 -47.89 -41.39 -25.85
N PRO A 44 -48.28 -40.33 -25.12
CA PRO A 44 -49.63 -39.91 -24.72
C PRO A 44 -50.30 -38.80 -25.57
N LEU A 45 -49.89 -38.58 -26.82
CA LEU A 45 -50.37 -37.47 -27.64
C LEU A 45 -51.82 -37.65 -28.09
N LYS A 46 -52.61 -36.57 -27.97
CA LYS A 46 -53.99 -36.48 -28.48
C LYS A 46 -54.13 -35.26 -29.39
N LEU A 47 -54.59 -35.49 -30.61
CA LEU A 47 -54.99 -34.44 -31.54
C LEU A 47 -56.43 -34.01 -31.22
N SER A 48 -56.72 -32.72 -31.26
CA SER A 48 -58.08 -32.19 -31.29
C SER A 48 -58.14 -31.04 -32.29
N PHE A 49 -59.30 -30.82 -32.90
CA PHE A 49 -59.48 -29.67 -33.80
C PHE A 49 -60.94 -29.22 -33.85
N SER A 50 -61.13 -27.94 -34.14
CA SER A 50 -62.45 -27.31 -34.31
C SER A 50 -63.17 -27.81 -35.55
N GLU A 51 -64.49 -27.68 -35.61
CA GLU A 51 -65.28 -28.02 -36.81
C GLU A 51 -64.74 -27.32 -38.07
N PRO A 52 -64.36 -28.07 -39.12
CA PRO A 52 -63.84 -27.50 -40.35
C PRO A 52 -64.97 -26.86 -41.16
N ARG A 53 -64.68 -25.72 -41.77
CA ARG A 53 -65.57 -25.04 -42.72
C ARG A 53 -64.95 -25.06 -44.09
N ILE A 54 -65.75 -25.27 -45.13
CA ILE A 54 -65.27 -25.11 -46.50
C ILE A 54 -65.58 -23.69 -46.94
N SER A 55 -64.55 -22.93 -47.31
CA SER A 55 -64.68 -21.57 -47.83
C SER A 55 -63.85 -21.47 -49.11
N TYR A 56 -64.48 -21.07 -50.22
CA TYR A 56 -63.79 -20.87 -51.52
C TYR A 56 -62.90 -22.05 -51.98
N GLY A 57 -63.31 -23.30 -51.72
CA GLY A 57 -62.53 -24.49 -52.10
C GLY A 57 -61.35 -24.83 -51.18
N GLN A 58 -61.21 -24.13 -50.05
CA GLN A 58 -60.25 -24.41 -48.99
C GLN A 58 -60.98 -24.92 -47.73
N LEU A 59 -60.29 -25.76 -46.97
CA LEU A 59 -60.73 -26.24 -45.67
C LEU A 59 -60.15 -25.34 -44.58
N ASP A 60 -61.03 -24.61 -43.89
CA ASP A 60 -60.72 -23.69 -42.80
C ASP A 60 -60.95 -24.37 -41.45
N ILE A 61 -59.92 -24.49 -40.64
CA ILE A 61 -59.97 -25.00 -39.27
C ILE A 61 -59.52 -23.89 -38.33
N ALA A 62 -60.42 -23.45 -37.43
CA ALA A 62 -60.14 -22.35 -36.51
C ALA A 62 -59.03 -22.70 -35.50
N SER A 63 -59.02 -23.92 -34.98
CA SER A 63 -57.98 -24.38 -34.06
C SER A 63 -57.66 -25.87 -34.25
N ILE A 64 -56.37 -26.20 -34.23
CA ILE A 64 -55.87 -27.58 -34.12
C ILE A 64 -54.91 -27.61 -32.93
N SER A 65 -55.08 -28.56 -32.03
CA SER A 65 -54.21 -28.68 -30.87
C SER A 65 -53.71 -30.10 -30.69
N ILE A 66 -52.46 -30.23 -30.24
CA ILE A 66 -51.86 -31.50 -29.83
C ILE A 66 -51.57 -31.38 -28.34
N THR A 67 -52.15 -32.29 -27.56
CA THR A 67 -52.05 -32.31 -26.09
C THR A 67 -51.35 -33.58 -25.61
N ALA A 68 -50.48 -33.45 -24.62
CA ALA A 68 -49.83 -34.56 -23.92
C ALA A 68 -50.19 -34.49 -22.43
N ASN A 69 -50.86 -35.49 -21.86
CA ASN A 69 -51.20 -35.57 -20.42
C ASN A 69 -51.75 -34.26 -19.79
N ASN A 70 -52.60 -33.53 -20.52
CA ASN A 70 -53.19 -32.20 -20.19
C ASN A 70 -52.34 -30.95 -20.47
N CYS A 71 -51.17 -31.08 -21.10
CA CYS A 71 -50.35 -29.97 -21.56
C CYS A 71 -50.51 -29.79 -23.08
N THR A 72 -50.96 -28.62 -23.54
CA THR A 72 -51.07 -28.32 -24.98
C THR A 72 -49.68 -28.05 -25.55
N LEU A 73 -49.10 -29.05 -26.20
CA LEU A 73 -47.76 -29.01 -26.79
C LEU A 73 -47.71 -28.13 -28.03
N VAL A 74 -48.69 -28.28 -28.91
CA VAL A 74 -48.82 -27.54 -30.17
C VAL A 74 -50.22 -26.98 -30.29
N GLN A 75 -50.34 -25.71 -30.66
CA GLN A 75 -51.59 -25.04 -30.98
C GLN A 75 -51.45 -24.32 -32.31
N LEU A 76 -52.23 -24.72 -33.31
CA LEU A 76 -52.37 -24.04 -34.58
C LEU A 76 -53.66 -23.23 -34.57
N ASN A 77 -53.58 -21.97 -34.99
CA ASN A 77 -54.68 -21.04 -35.07
C ASN A 77 -54.92 -20.66 -36.54
N SER A 78 -56.18 -20.74 -36.98
CA SER A 78 -56.64 -20.37 -38.33
C SER A 78 -55.84 -21.06 -39.44
N THR A 79 -56.07 -22.37 -39.60
CA THR A 79 -55.44 -23.19 -40.64
C THR A 79 -56.33 -23.27 -41.88
N ARG A 80 -55.77 -22.96 -43.05
CA ARG A 80 -56.40 -23.06 -44.37
C ARG A 80 -55.69 -24.11 -45.19
N PHE A 81 -56.41 -25.10 -45.70
CA PHE A 81 -55.84 -26.25 -46.39
C PHE A 81 -56.50 -26.48 -47.75
N SER A 82 -55.70 -26.63 -48.81
CA SER A 82 -56.13 -27.08 -50.14
C SER A 82 -55.45 -28.38 -50.52
N VAL A 83 -56.19 -29.27 -51.19
CA VAL A 83 -55.73 -30.63 -51.52
C VAL A 83 -55.04 -30.72 -52.88
N PHE A 84 -55.40 -29.85 -53.83
CA PHE A 84 -54.90 -29.89 -55.21
C PHE A 84 -54.56 -28.49 -55.75
N PRO A 85 -53.29 -28.02 -55.67
CA PRO A 85 -52.15 -28.69 -55.03
C PRO A 85 -52.26 -28.70 -53.50
N LEU A 86 -51.48 -29.60 -52.86
CA LEU A 86 -51.36 -29.65 -51.40
C LEU A 86 -50.71 -28.36 -50.89
N HIS A 87 -51.53 -27.49 -50.31
CA HIS A 87 -51.08 -26.21 -49.77
C HIS A 87 -51.78 -25.93 -48.44
N ALA A 88 -50.99 -25.57 -47.43
CA ALA A 88 -51.47 -25.25 -46.10
C ALA A 88 -50.95 -23.87 -45.69
N ILE A 89 -51.84 -23.00 -45.22
CA ILE A 89 -51.50 -21.71 -44.59
C ILE A 89 -52.00 -21.74 -43.15
N VAL A 90 -51.11 -21.49 -42.20
CA VAL A 90 -51.42 -21.38 -40.77
C VAL A 90 -51.10 -19.95 -40.34
N ASP A 91 -52.06 -19.26 -39.72
CA ASP A 91 -51.80 -17.89 -39.29
C ASP A 91 -50.95 -17.85 -38.00
N GLY A 92 -51.17 -18.76 -37.05
CA GLY A 92 -50.40 -18.85 -35.81
C GLY A 92 -50.07 -20.28 -35.40
N LEU A 93 -48.83 -20.52 -34.98
CA LEU A 93 -48.36 -21.75 -34.37
C LEU A 93 -47.72 -21.40 -33.01
N ASP A 94 -48.29 -21.90 -31.92
CA ASP A 94 -47.71 -21.83 -30.59
C ASP A 94 -47.20 -23.21 -30.17
N VAL A 95 -45.92 -23.29 -29.78
CA VAL A 95 -45.28 -24.52 -29.29
C VAL A 95 -44.78 -24.29 -27.86
N LYS A 96 -45.19 -25.18 -26.95
CA LYS A 96 -44.77 -25.14 -25.54
C LYS A 96 -43.80 -26.27 -25.22
N THR A 97 -42.51 -25.95 -25.16
CA THR A 97 -41.47 -26.97 -24.96
C THR A 97 -41.46 -27.58 -23.56
N GLU A 98 -41.98 -26.89 -22.54
CA GLU A 98 -42.22 -27.45 -21.20
C GLU A 98 -43.06 -28.74 -21.22
N CYS A 99 -44.00 -28.86 -22.17
CA CYS A 99 -44.85 -30.03 -22.34
C CYS A 99 -44.09 -31.27 -22.86
N LEU A 100 -42.88 -31.12 -23.41
CA LEU A 100 -42.07 -32.24 -23.91
C LEU A 100 -41.61 -33.16 -22.76
N SER A 101 -41.43 -32.62 -21.55
CA SER A 101 -41.09 -33.41 -20.36
C SER A 101 -42.16 -34.43 -19.98
N ALA A 102 -43.41 -34.24 -20.42
CA ALA A 102 -44.52 -35.16 -20.20
C ALA A 102 -44.52 -36.36 -21.16
N LEU A 103 -43.60 -36.40 -22.14
CA LEU A 103 -43.37 -37.51 -23.05
C LEU A 103 -42.35 -38.48 -22.43
N GLU A 104 -42.75 -39.21 -21.39
CA GLU A 104 -41.91 -40.31 -20.89
C GLU A 104 -41.87 -41.43 -21.94
N PRO A 105 -40.68 -42.00 -22.22
CA PRO A 105 -40.57 -43.16 -23.10
C PRO A 105 -41.33 -44.34 -22.46
N THR A 106 -42.42 -44.75 -23.10
CA THR A 106 -43.10 -45.98 -22.73
C THR A 106 -42.23 -47.16 -23.17
N ASN A 107 -41.83 -48.01 -22.22
CA ASN A 107 -40.93 -49.16 -22.42
C ASN A 107 -41.46 -50.26 -23.37
N GLU A 108 -42.53 -50.03 -24.14
CA GLU A 108 -43.26 -51.08 -24.86
C GLU A 108 -43.21 -51.02 -26.39
N THR A 109 -42.48 -50.10 -27.03
CA THR A 109 -42.27 -50.16 -28.48
C THR A 109 -40.84 -49.80 -28.86
N VAL A 110 -40.04 -50.81 -29.22
CA VAL A 110 -38.85 -50.62 -30.05
C VAL A 110 -39.37 -50.22 -31.44
N ASN A 111 -39.59 -48.94 -31.65
CA ASN A 111 -39.84 -48.42 -33.00
C ASN A 111 -38.51 -48.50 -33.76
N GLU A 112 -38.53 -49.13 -34.94
CA GLU A 112 -37.38 -49.12 -35.83
C GLU A 112 -36.98 -47.66 -36.15
N PRO A 113 -35.68 -47.33 -36.21
CA PRO A 113 -35.22 -46.00 -36.59
C PRO A 113 -35.78 -45.59 -37.95
N ILE A 114 -36.22 -44.33 -38.07
CA ILE A 114 -36.77 -43.81 -39.31
C ILE A 114 -35.65 -43.73 -40.37
N ASN A 115 -35.88 -44.33 -41.54
CA ASN A 115 -35.03 -44.13 -42.71
C ASN A 115 -35.28 -42.72 -43.29
N ILE A 116 -34.30 -41.83 -43.15
CA ILE A 116 -34.44 -40.41 -43.51
C ILE A 116 -34.59 -40.25 -45.02
N ALA A 117 -33.80 -40.98 -45.82
CA ALA A 117 -33.84 -40.90 -47.28
C ALA A 117 -35.21 -41.33 -47.81
N GLU A 118 -35.69 -42.49 -47.35
CA GLU A 118 -37.00 -43.01 -47.72
C GLU A 118 -38.15 -42.09 -47.27
N PHE A 119 -38.07 -41.54 -46.06
CA PHE A 119 -39.06 -40.59 -45.57
C PHE A 119 -39.15 -39.34 -46.46
N ILE A 120 -38.01 -38.73 -46.79
CA ILE A 120 -37.95 -37.51 -47.61
C ILE A 120 -38.45 -37.81 -49.04
N ASP A 121 -38.04 -38.93 -49.62
CA ASP A 121 -38.41 -39.31 -50.99
C ASP A 121 -39.91 -39.57 -51.13
N ASN A 122 -40.54 -40.18 -50.11
CA ASN A 122 -41.97 -40.50 -50.08
C ASN A 122 -42.90 -39.30 -49.82
N LEU A 123 -42.37 -38.12 -49.46
CA LEU A 123 -43.22 -36.93 -49.28
C LEU A 123 -43.89 -36.51 -50.60
N PRO A 124 -45.18 -36.14 -50.62
CA PRO A 124 -45.80 -35.60 -51.84
C PRO A 124 -45.27 -34.19 -52.17
N VAL A 125 -45.55 -33.66 -53.36
CA VAL A 125 -45.32 -32.23 -53.63
C VAL A 125 -46.31 -31.43 -52.78
N PHE A 126 -45.79 -30.58 -51.89
CA PHE A 126 -46.60 -29.76 -50.98
C PHE A 126 -45.95 -28.41 -50.69
N SER A 127 -46.75 -27.48 -50.17
CA SER A 127 -46.25 -26.24 -49.58
C SER A 127 -47.00 -25.90 -48.28
N LEU A 128 -46.27 -25.59 -47.23
CA LEU A 128 -46.77 -25.21 -45.92
C LEU A 128 -46.18 -23.84 -45.58
N VAL A 129 -47.05 -22.88 -45.26
CA VAL A 129 -46.68 -21.55 -44.80
C VAL A 129 -47.29 -21.32 -43.43
N ILE A 130 -46.47 -21.00 -42.44
CA ILE A 130 -46.90 -20.61 -41.10
C ILE A 130 -46.48 -19.17 -40.92
N ASN A 131 -47.43 -18.25 -40.80
CA ASN A 131 -47.14 -16.82 -40.78
C ASN A 131 -46.46 -16.38 -39.49
N ASN A 132 -46.91 -16.89 -38.34
CA ASN A 132 -46.32 -16.60 -37.05
C ASN A 132 -46.11 -17.88 -36.26
N THR A 133 -44.86 -18.17 -35.90
CA THR A 133 -44.46 -19.29 -35.06
C THR A 133 -43.85 -18.75 -33.79
N ASN A 134 -44.40 -19.15 -32.66
CA ASN A 134 -43.95 -18.77 -31.33
C ASN A 134 -43.58 -20.03 -30.55
N ILE A 135 -42.31 -20.16 -30.18
CA ILE A 135 -41.80 -21.31 -29.42
C ILE A 135 -41.44 -20.81 -28.03
N GLN A 136 -42.18 -21.23 -27.00
CA GLN A 136 -41.91 -20.84 -25.62
C GLN A 136 -40.81 -21.73 -25.01
N PRO A 137 -39.85 -21.16 -24.24
CA PRO A 137 -39.78 -19.76 -23.78
C PRO A 137 -39.05 -18.79 -24.73
N TRP A 138 -38.62 -19.23 -25.91
CA TRP A 138 -37.83 -18.48 -26.90
C TRP A 138 -38.66 -17.54 -27.80
N SER A 139 -39.60 -16.79 -27.23
CA SER A 139 -40.49 -15.90 -28.01
C SER A 139 -39.75 -14.78 -28.76
N ASP A 140 -38.52 -14.43 -28.35
CA ASP A 140 -37.66 -13.48 -29.07
C ASP A 140 -37.28 -13.94 -30.49
N TYR A 141 -37.41 -15.24 -30.78
CA TYR A 141 -37.08 -15.83 -32.09
C TYR A 141 -38.33 -16.20 -32.89
N GLN A 142 -39.46 -15.54 -32.63
CA GLN A 142 -40.68 -15.75 -33.40
C GLN A 142 -40.49 -15.37 -34.88
N GLY A 143 -41.23 -16.04 -35.77
CA GLY A 143 -41.11 -15.80 -37.20
C GLY A 143 -42.01 -16.67 -38.06
N SER A 144 -41.87 -16.51 -39.38
CA SER A 144 -42.61 -17.29 -40.37
C SER A 144 -41.83 -18.54 -40.81
N ILE A 145 -42.54 -19.66 -40.99
CA ILE A 145 -42.00 -20.92 -41.53
C ILE A 145 -42.55 -21.15 -42.94
N TRP A 146 -41.67 -21.52 -43.85
CA TRP A 146 -42.01 -21.92 -45.21
C TRP A 146 -41.36 -23.27 -45.47
N LEU A 147 -42.17 -24.31 -45.63
CA LEU A 147 -41.70 -25.66 -45.94
C LEU A 147 -42.31 -26.08 -47.28
N ARG A 148 -41.49 -26.47 -48.25
CA ARG A 148 -41.97 -26.85 -49.58
C ARG A 148 -41.17 -27.99 -50.17
N LYS A 149 -41.86 -28.89 -50.87
CA LYS A 149 -41.25 -29.93 -51.72
C LYS A 149 -41.62 -29.67 -53.16
N ASN A 150 -40.62 -29.60 -54.04
CA ASN A 150 -40.80 -29.39 -55.49
C ASN A 150 -40.27 -30.61 -56.26
N GLN A 151 -40.43 -30.63 -57.59
CA GLN A 151 -39.93 -31.74 -58.43
C GLN A 151 -38.39 -31.75 -58.59
N VAL A 152 -37.69 -30.64 -58.30
CA VAL A 152 -36.23 -30.48 -58.50
C VAL A 152 -35.44 -30.58 -57.19
N ASN A 153 -35.97 -30.02 -56.10
CA ASN A 153 -35.36 -30.07 -54.77
C ASN A 153 -36.23 -30.95 -53.88
N SER A 154 -35.63 -31.87 -53.11
CA SER A 154 -36.37 -32.87 -52.34
C SER A 154 -37.12 -32.25 -51.16
N LEU A 155 -36.57 -31.21 -50.51
CA LEU A 155 -37.26 -30.43 -49.47
C LEU A 155 -36.55 -29.08 -49.24
N GLN A 156 -37.29 -27.98 -49.16
CA GLN A 156 -36.76 -26.67 -48.79
C GLN A 156 -37.46 -26.14 -47.54
N PHE A 157 -36.68 -25.60 -46.61
CA PHE A 157 -37.14 -24.99 -45.38
C PHE A 157 -36.58 -23.57 -45.26
N ASP A 158 -37.46 -22.59 -45.07
CA ASP A 158 -37.08 -21.22 -44.78
C ASP A 158 -37.78 -20.75 -43.49
N PHE A 159 -37.02 -20.25 -42.54
CA PHE A 159 -37.48 -19.55 -41.35
C PHE A 159 -37.08 -18.08 -41.44
N ARG A 160 -38.04 -17.16 -41.21
CA ARG A 160 -37.78 -15.71 -41.21
C ARG A 160 -38.45 -15.05 -40.01
N GLY A 161 -37.63 -14.60 -39.06
CA GLY A 161 -38.00 -13.72 -37.96
C GLY A 161 -37.03 -12.55 -37.84
N ASP A 162 -37.25 -11.68 -36.85
CA ASP A 162 -36.42 -10.49 -36.63
C ASP A 162 -35.02 -10.85 -36.10
N ASN A 163 -34.94 -11.84 -35.21
CA ASN A 163 -33.68 -12.29 -34.57
C ASN A 163 -33.15 -13.62 -35.12
N LEU A 164 -33.90 -14.33 -35.95
CA LEU A 164 -33.50 -15.62 -36.52
C LEU A 164 -33.91 -15.72 -37.98
N ARG A 165 -32.95 -16.09 -38.81
CA ARG A 165 -33.16 -16.41 -40.22
C ARG A 165 -32.45 -17.71 -40.55
N LEU A 166 -33.14 -18.62 -41.23
CA LEU A 166 -32.59 -19.88 -41.70
C LEU A 166 -33.15 -20.17 -43.08
N SER A 167 -32.28 -20.49 -44.04
CA SER A 167 -32.64 -21.01 -45.36
C SER A 167 -31.84 -22.26 -45.61
N SER A 168 -32.54 -23.39 -45.75
CA SER A 168 -31.92 -24.68 -46.02
C SER A 168 -32.67 -25.45 -47.10
N LEU A 169 -31.95 -26.32 -47.80
CA LEU A 169 -32.55 -27.29 -48.71
C LEU A 169 -31.90 -28.65 -48.54
N ILE A 170 -32.66 -29.68 -48.88
CA ILE A 170 -32.16 -31.03 -49.06
C ILE A 170 -32.07 -31.29 -50.57
N THR A 171 -30.92 -31.75 -51.04
CA THR A 171 -30.68 -32.07 -52.45
C THR A 171 -31.30 -33.43 -52.82
N ALA A 172 -31.19 -33.82 -54.10
CA ALA A 172 -31.60 -35.15 -54.56
C ALA A 172 -30.69 -36.27 -54.02
N GLU A 173 -29.45 -35.93 -53.65
CA GLU A 173 -28.44 -36.82 -53.07
C GLU A 173 -28.48 -36.84 -51.53
N HIS A 174 -29.61 -36.42 -50.93
CA HIS A 174 -29.83 -36.37 -49.48
C HIS A 174 -28.80 -35.53 -48.71
N GLN A 175 -28.26 -34.48 -49.34
CA GLN A 175 -27.37 -33.51 -48.69
C GLN A 175 -28.19 -32.33 -48.17
N LEU A 176 -28.10 -32.03 -46.87
CA LEU A 176 -28.67 -30.84 -46.26
C LEU A 176 -27.71 -29.68 -46.48
N VAL A 177 -28.11 -28.69 -47.29
CA VAL A 177 -27.36 -27.46 -47.54
C VAL A 177 -28.00 -26.32 -46.74
N ILE A 178 -27.25 -25.77 -45.79
CA ILE A 178 -27.60 -24.54 -45.05
C ILE A 178 -27.02 -23.37 -45.85
N LYS A 179 -27.88 -22.66 -46.57
CA LYS A 179 -27.48 -21.53 -47.42
C LYS A 179 -27.17 -20.28 -46.61
N ASP A 180 -27.98 -20.06 -45.58
CA ASP A 180 -27.98 -18.83 -44.79
C ASP A 180 -28.62 -19.15 -43.46
N PHE A 181 -27.85 -19.12 -42.38
CA PHE A 181 -28.34 -19.09 -41.02
C PHE A 181 -27.78 -17.83 -40.36
N SER A 182 -28.64 -17.02 -39.76
CA SER A 182 -28.26 -15.84 -39.00
C SER A 182 -29.10 -15.77 -37.74
N ALA A 183 -28.45 -15.72 -36.58
CA ALA A 183 -29.09 -15.56 -35.28
C ALA A 183 -28.50 -14.36 -34.54
N TYR A 184 -29.35 -13.39 -34.21
CA TYR A 184 -29.01 -12.29 -33.31
C TYR A 184 -29.30 -12.69 -31.87
N LEU A 185 -28.28 -12.65 -31.02
CA LEU A 185 -28.35 -12.96 -29.60
C LEU A 185 -28.53 -11.66 -28.80
N PRO A 186 -29.73 -11.35 -28.28
CA PRO A 186 -30.03 -10.03 -27.73
C PRO A 186 -29.23 -9.68 -26.48
N GLU A 187 -28.99 -10.66 -25.59
CA GLU A 187 -28.24 -10.46 -24.34
C GLU A 187 -26.76 -10.16 -24.61
N GLN A 188 -26.18 -10.84 -25.60
CA GLN A 188 -24.78 -10.68 -25.99
C GLN A 188 -24.59 -9.56 -27.01
N LYS A 189 -25.66 -9.04 -27.63
CA LYS A 189 -25.62 -8.05 -28.73
C LYS A 189 -24.72 -8.50 -29.89
N GLN A 190 -24.81 -9.78 -30.25
CA GLN A 190 -23.94 -10.42 -31.23
C GLN A 190 -24.77 -11.16 -32.27
N THR A 191 -24.31 -11.17 -33.52
CA THR A 191 -24.89 -12.01 -34.59
C THR A 191 -23.95 -13.17 -34.88
N ILE A 192 -24.52 -14.36 -35.04
CA ILE A 192 -23.84 -15.57 -35.50
C ILE A 192 -24.40 -15.90 -36.89
N GLU A 193 -23.51 -16.00 -37.87
CA GLU A 193 -23.84 -16.43 -39.22
C GLU A 193 -23.25 -17.81 -39.47
N LEU A 194 -24.04 -18.74 -40.02
CA LEU A 194 -23.60 -20.11 -40.29
C LEU A 194 -24.06 -20.56 -41.68
N PHE A 195 -23.19 -21.29 -42.37
CA PHE A 195 -23.47 -21.91 -43.66
C PHE A 195 -22.66 -23.20 -43.79
N GLY A 196 -23.09 -24.08 -44.68
CA GLY A 196 -22.39 -25.34 -44.90
C GLY A 196 -23.31 -26.43 -45.41
N ASP A 197 -22.78 -27.64 -45.46
CA ASP A 197 -23.48 -28.81 -45.97
C ASP A 197 -23.20 -30.06 -45.13
N VAL A 198 -24.24 -30.88 -44.98
CA VAL A 198 -24.22 -32.09 -44.15
C VAL A 198 -24.85 -33.23 -44.93
N GLN A 199 -24.15 -34.35 -45.07
CA GLN A 199 -24.71 -35.56 -45.65
C GLN A 199 -25.69 -36.18 -44.65
N LEU A 200 -26.98 -36.26 -45.00
CA LEU A 200 -27.96 -36.85 -44.08
C LEU A 200 -27.66 -38.35 -43.88
N PRO A 201 -27.75 -38.85 -42.64
CA PRO A 201 -27.55 -40.26 -42.36
C PRO A 201 -28.73 -41.09 -42.90
N LEU A 202 -28.51 -42.38 -43.15
CA LEU A 202 -29.58 -43.28 -43.59
C LEU A 202 -30.67 -43.41 -42.52
N MET A 203 -30.28 -43.57 -41.26
CA MET A 203 -31.20 -43.74 -40.12
C MET A 203 -31.17 -42.54 -39.18
N ALA A 204 -32.33 -42.18 -38.62
CA ALA A 204 -32.48 -41.02 -37.72
C ALA A 204 -31.71 -41.10 -36.38
N ASN A 205 -31.22 -42.29 -36.01
CA ASN A 205 -30.41 -42.51 -34.81
C ASN A 205 -28.90 -42.55 -35.08
N GLN A 206 -28.47 -42.31 -36.32
CA GLN A 206 -27.06 -42.30 -36.70
C GLN A 206 -26.55 -40.86 -36.84
N PHE A 207 -25.26 -40.67 -36.52
CA PHE A 207 -24.58 -39.39 -36.79
C PHE A 207 -24.22 -39.29 -38.28
N PRO A 208 -24.32 -38.11 -38.92
CA PRO A 208 -23.91 -37.89 -40.31
C PRO A 208 -22.48 -38.37 -40.59
N GLU A 209 -22.27 -39.11 -41.69
CA GLU A 209 -20.94 -39.61 -42.05
C GLU A 209 -19.97 -38.49 -42.45
N LYS A 210 -20.48 -37.45 -43.12
CA LYS A 210 -19.69 -36.31 -43.60
C LYS A 210 -20.47 -35.01 -43.45
N GLY A 211 -19.77 -33.95 -43.09
CA GLY A 211 -20.30 -32.59 -43.16
C GLY A 211 -19.20 -31.54 -42.98
N GLU A 212 -19.54 -30.32 -43.40
CA GLU A 212 -18.72 -29.13 -43.28
C GLU A 212 -19.62 -27.95 -42.91
N LEU A 213 -19.37 -27.36 -41.74
CA LEU A 213 -20.09 -26.21 -41.23
C LEU A 213 -19.11 -25.08 -40.96
N ASN A 214 -19.43 -23.89 -41.44
CA ASN A 214 -18.63 -22.69 -41.27
C ASN A 214 -19.48 -21.64 -40.55
N ALA A 215 -18.92 -20.98 -39.54
CA ALA A 215 -19.62 -19.96 -38.77
C ALA A 215 -18.79 -18.69 -38.61
N TYR A 216 -19.36 -17.54 -38.99
CA TYR A 216 -18.78 -16.22 -38.75
C TYR A 216 -19.42 -15.58 -37.52
N PHE A 217 -18.59 -15.03 -36.64
CA PHE A 217 -19.07 -14.35 -35.45
C PHE A 217 -18.06 -13.33 -34.93
N LYS A 218 -18.54 -12.36 -34.15
CA LYS A 218 -17.74 -11.26 -33.61
C LYS A 218 -17.62 -11.34 -32.08
N LEU A 219 -16.40 -11.42 -31.55
CA LEU A 219 -16.14 -11.15 -30.14
C LEU A 219 -16.20 -9.65 -29.88
N ILE A 220 -16.78 -9.24 -28.75
CA ILE A 220 -17.00 -7.83 -28.40
C ILE A 220 -15.84 -7.28 -27.58
N ASN A 221 -15.22 -8.10 -26.72
CA ASN A 221 -14.08 -7.70 -25.88
C ASN A 221 -13.09 -8.86 -25.75
N PRO A 222 -11.94 -8.81 -26.48
CA PRO A 222 -11.57 -7.82 -27.49
C PRO A 222 -12.42 -7.92 -28.76
N GLU A 223 -12.48 -6.84 -29.54
CA GLU A 223 -13.22 -6.79 -30.80
C GLU A 223 -12.50 -7.61 -31.87
N LYS A 224 -13.00 -8.81 -32.20
CA LYS A 224 -12.40 -9.71 -33.21
C LYS A 224 -13.46 -10.42 -34.05
N PHE A 225 -13.26 -10.48 -35.35
CA PHE A 225 -14.08 -11.25 -36.28
C PHE A 225 -13.47 -12.63 -36.48
N LEU A 226 -14.21 -13.67 -36.10
CA LEU A 226 -13.73 -15.05 -36.13
C LEU A 226 -14.51 -15.90 -37.14
N LEU A 227 -13.82 -16.84 -37.75
CA LEU A 227 -14.37 -17.93 -38.55
C LEU A 227 -14.11 -19.24 -37.82
N ALA A 228 -15.19 -19.96 -37.48
CA ALA A 228 -15.12 -21.33 -37.01
C ALA A 228 -15.44 -22.30 -38.16
N GLU A 229 -14.52 -23.22 -38.43
CA GLU A 229 -14.64 -24.26 -39.45
C GLU A 229 -14.78 -25.61 -38.74
N PHE A 230 -15.89 -26.30 -38.95
CA PHE A 230 -16.21 -27.59 -38.35
C PHE A 230 -16.45 -28.63 -39.45
N GLY A 231 -15.45 -29.45 -39.72
CA GLY A 231 -15.50 -30.47 -40.77
C GLY A 231 -15.24 -31.87 -40.24
N TRP A 232 -15.93 -32.87 -40.79
CA TRP A 232 -15.76 -34.26 -40.40
C TRP A 232 -16.03 -35.28 -41.50
N VAL A 233 -15.42 -36.45 -41.35
CA VAL A 233 -15.61 -37.64 -42.17
C VAL A 233 -15.49 -38.88 -41.27
N ASN A 234 -16.45 -39.82 -41.37
CA ASN A 234 -16.47 -41.09 -40.65
C ASN A 234 -16.28 -40.95 -39.13
N GLY A 235 -16.96 -39.97 -38.53
CA GLY A 235 -16.90 -39.72 -37.09
C GLY A 235 -15.57 -39.13 -36.60
N GLN A 236 -14.68 -38.68 -37.49
CA GLN A 236 -13.47 -37.94 -37.12
C GLN A 236 -13.48 -36.58 -37.80
N GLY A 237 -13.06 -35.55 -37.09
CA GLY A 237 -13.10 -34.20 -37.62
C GLY A 237 -12.20 -33.24 -36.88
N VAL A 238 -12.24 -31.99 -37.31
CA VAL A 238 -11.51 -30.89 -36.69
C VAL A 238 -12.44 -29.69 -36.56
N LEU A 239 -12.46 -29.08 -35.38
CA LEU A 239 -12.97 -27.73 -35.18
C LEU A 239 -11.78 -26.76 -35.16
N THR A 240 -11.74 -25.83 -36.10
CA THR A 240 -10.72 -24.79 -36.17
C THR A 240 -11.38 -23.43 -35.99
N VAL A 241 -10.77 -22.53 -35.22
CA VAL A 241 -11.22 -21.13 -35.12
C VAL A 241 -10.08 -20.22 -35.50
N LYS A 242 -10.33 -19.34 -36.47
CA LYS A 242 -9.33 -18.41 -37.01
C LYS A 242 -9.80 -16.97 -36.87
N ASP A 243 -8.86 -16.08 -36.64
CA ASP A 243 -9.06 -14.64 -36.75
C ASP A 243 -9.12 -14.27 -38.24
N THR A 244 -10.23 -13.68 -38.67
CA THR A 244 -10.46 -13.40 -40.11
C THR A 244 -9.55 -12.31 -40.65
N GLU A 245 -9.09 -11.38 -39.81
CA GLU A 245 -8.21 -10.28 -40.22
C GLU A 245 -6.76 -10.73 -40.33
N THR A 246 -6.28 -11.46 -39.32
CA THR A 246 -4.88 -11.89 -39.25
C THR A 246 -4.62 -13.26 -39.88
N GLN A 247 -5.68 -14.03 -40.14
CA GLN A 247 -5.64 -15.44 -40.56
C GLN A 247 -4.93 -16.35 -39.54
N GLU A 248 -4.76 -15.89 -38.31
CA GLU A 248 -4.14 -16.65 -37.23
C GLU A 248 -5.11 -17.70 -36.69
N GLU A 249 -4.65 -18.95 -36.59
CA GLU A 249 -5.40 -20.03 -35.97
C GLU A 249 -5.36 -19.88 -34.44
N LEU A 250 -6.52 -19.65 -33.82
CA LEU A 250 -6.65 -19.44 -32.38
C LEU A 250 -6.99 -20.75 -31.65
N LEU A 251 -7.68 -21.66 -32.33
CA LEU A 251 -8.16 -22.91 -31.77
C LEU A 251 -8.10 -24.01 -32.81
N TYR A 252 -7.57 -25.17 -32.44
CA TYR A 252 -7.52 -26.39 -33.25
C TYR A 252 -7.89 -27.57 -32.37
N LEU A 253 -9.09 -28.13 -32.56
CA LEU A 253 -9.62 -29.22 -31.76
C LEU A 253 -9.96 -30.41 -32.68
N PRO A 254 -9.01 -31.35 -32.86
CA PRO A 254 -9.29 -32.58 -33.54
C PRO A 254 -10.14 -33.45 -32.61
N TRP A 255 -11.26 -33.96 -33.13
CA TRP A 255 -12.21 -34.74 -32.38
C TRP A 255 -12.47 -36.08 -33.08
N ALA A 256 -12.77 -37.09 -32.27
CA ALA A 256 -13.15 -38.41 -32.72
C ALA A 256 -14.41 -38.85 -31.98
N LEU A 257 -15.31 -39.46 -32.72
CA LEU A 257 -16.59 -40.00 -32.29
C LEU A 257 -16.52 -41.52 -32.27
N SER A 258 -17.04 -42.10 -31.21
CA SER A 258 -17.32 -43.52 -31.09
C SER A 258 -18.77 -43.71 -30.60
N PRO A 259 -19.32 -44.94 -30.61
CA PRO A 259 -20.73 -45.16 -30.27
C PRO A 259 -21.17 -44.58 -28.92
N SER A 260 -20.26 -44.46 -27.95
CA SER A 260 -20.56 -43.98 -26.60
C SER A 260 -19.60 -42.90 -26.10
N ASN A 261 -18.69 -42.39 -26.94
CA ASN A 261 -17.73 -41.38 -26.51
C ASN A 261 -17.37 -40.36 -27.60
N ILE A 262 -17.23 -39.10 -27.19
CA ILE A 262 -16.59 -38.02 -27.96
C ILE A 262 -15.26 -37.69 -27.30
N GLN A 263 -14.17 -37.70 -28.07
CA GLN A 263 -12.83 -37.38 -27.57
C GLN A 263 -12.17 -36.29 -28.39
N ILE A 264 -11.63 -35.28 -27.72
CA ILE A 264 -10.68 -34.30 -28.25
C ILE A 264 -9.30 -34.65 -27.71
N SER A 265 -8.35 -34.92 -28.60
CA SER A 265 -6.99 -35.31 -28.22
C SER A 265 -5.96 -34.44 -28.92
N GLN A 266 -4.97 -33.93 -28.19
CA GLN A 266 -3.96 -33.01 -28.74
C GLN A 266 -4.55 -31.72 -29.33
N GLY A 267 -5.67 -31.25 -28.79
CA GLY A 267 -6.20 -29.94 -29.12
C GLY A 267 -5.20 -28.85 -28.73
N LYS A 268 -5.17 -27.77 -29.49
CA LYS A 268 -4.29 -26.62 -29.28
C LYS A 268 -5.10 -25.35 -29.29
N TRP A 269 -4.67 -24.41 -28.47
CA TRP A 269 -5.22 -23.07 -28.47
C TRP A 269 -4.09 -22.07 -28.30
N GLN A 270 -4.28 -20.89 -28.86
CA GLN A 270 -3.40 -19.75 -28.66
C GLN A 270 -4.20 -18.45 -28.68
N TRP A 271 -3.73 -17.50 -27.90
CA TRP A 271 -4.34 -16.19 -27.74
C TRP A 271 -3.26 -15.16 -27.43
N LYS A 272 -3.48 -13.91 -27.86
CA LYS A 272 -2.58 -12.79 -27.56
C LYS A 272 -3.36 -11.73 -26.81
N GLU A 273 -3.04 -11.56 -25.52
CA GLU A 273 -3.64 -10.56 -24.64
C GLU A 273 -2.55 -9.61 -24.14
N ALA A 274 -2.68 -8.30 -24.37
CA ALA A 274 -1.72 -7.28 -23.93
C ALA A 274 -0.24 -7.61 -24.25
N ASP A 275 0.03 -8.11 -25.47
CA ASP A 275 1.35 -8.56 -25.96
C ASP A 275 1.97 -9.79 -25.27
N ILE A 276 1.19 -10.53 -24.48
CA ILE A 276 1.60 -11.79 -23.88
C ILE A 276 1.05 -12.95 -24.73
N PRO A 277 1.90 -13.74 -25.39
CA PRO A 277 1.45 -14.94 -26.09
C PRO A 277 1.05 -16.01 -25.08
N LEU A 278 -0.24 -16.32 -25.04
CA LEU A 278 -0.82 -17.42 -24.27
C LEU A 278 -1.05 -18.58 -25.23
N GLN A 279 -0.59 -19.76 -24.88
CA GLN A 279 -0.81 -20.95 -25.70
C GLN A 279 -0.92 -22.18 -24.82
N GLY A 280 -1.58 -23.20 -25.31
CA GLY A 280 -1.77 -24.41 -24.54
C GLY A 280 -2.41 -25.56 -25.30
N GLY A 281 -2.59 -26.65 -24.59
CA GLY A 281 -3.22 -27.86 -25.07
C GLY A 281 -4.57 -28.10 -24.40
N VAL A 282 -5.44 -28.79 -25.12
CA VAL A 282 -6.76 -29.25 -24.67
C VAL A 282 -6.87 -30.74 -24.93
N ASN A 283 -7.17 -31.50 -23.88
CA ASN A 283 -7.70 -32.84 -24.00
C ASN A 283 -9.05 -32.87 -23.30
N PHE A 284 -10.06 -33.41 -23.94
CA PHE A 284 -11.41 -33.42 -23.41
C PHE A 284 -12.14 -34.67 -23.88
N GLN A 285 -13.03 -35.18 -23.04
CA GLN A 285 -13.74 -36.42 -23.29
C GLN A 285 -15.14 -36.34 -22.70
N VAL A 286 -16.11 -36.79 -23.47
CA VAL A 286 -17.51 -36.95 -23.05
C VAL A 286 -17.89 -38.41 -23.26
N ASP A 287 -18.08 -39.15 -22.16
CA ASP A 287 -18.64 -40.50 -22.19
C ASP A 287 -20.18 -40.44 -22.14
N ASN A 288 -20.82 -41.45 -22.71
CA ASN A 288 -22.28 -41.59 -22.82
C ASN A 288 -22.96 -40.42 -23.56
N TRP A 289 -22.32 -39.88 -24.61
CA TRP A 289 -22.89 -38.78 -25.39
C TRP A 289 -24.19 -39.15 -26.12
N ASP A 290 -24.47 -40.44 -26.30
CA ASP A 290 -25.70 -40.99 -26.87
C ASP A 290 -26.88 -41.00 -25.88
N LYS A 291 -26.63 -40.67 -24.61
CA LYS A 291 -27.63 -40.63 -23.52
C LYS A 291 -28.10 -39.20 -23.24
N THR A 292 -28.94 -39.06 -22.21
CA THR A 292 -29.38 -37.74 -21.73
C THR A 292 -28.20 -36.95 -21.15
N LEU A 293 -28.27 -35.61 -21.16
CA LEU A 293 -27.20 -34.74 -20.64
C LEU A 293 -26.81 -35.06 -19.18
N SER A 294 -27.77 -35.47 -18.35
CA SER A 294 -27.56 -35.90 -16.97
C SER A 294 -26.76 -37.21 -16.83
N GLU A 295 -26.75 -38.06 -17.87
CA GLU A 295 -26.00 -39.32 -17.90
C GLU A 295 -24.61 -39.18 -18.53
N MET A 296 -24.34 -38.07 -19.22
CA MET A 296 -23.04 -37.77 -19.82
C MET A 296 -21.98 -37.54 -18.75
N VAL A 297 -20.79 -38.09 -18.97
CA VAL A 297 -19.64 -37.93 -18.07
C VAL A 297 -18.56 -37.13 -18.78
N PHE A 298 -18.25 -35.97 -18.23
CA PHE A 298 -17.28 -35.02 -18.75
C PHE A 298 -15.95 -35.17 -18.02
N SER A 299 -14.85 -35.21 -18.77
CA SER A 299 -13.51 -35.14 -18.21
C SER A 299 -12.58 -34.37 -19.15
N GLY A 300 -11.53 -33.76 -18.59
CA GLY A 300 -10.61 -33.01 -19.43
C GLY A 300 -9.43 -32.42 -18.70
N ARG A 301 -8.48 -31.95 -19.51
CA ARG A 301 -7.29 -31.26 -19.07
C ARG A 301 -6.98 -30.15 -20.06
N VAL A 302 -6.91 -28.93 -19.56
CA VAL A 302 -6.47 -27.75 -20.30
C VAL A 302 -5.21 -27.24 -19.64
N ASN A 303 -4.18 -26.93 -20.42
CA ASN A 303 -3.02 -26.24 -19.90
C ASN A 303 -2.81 -24.89 -20.58
N MET A 304 -2.08 -24.01 -19.91
CA MET A 304 -1.65 -22.71 -20.41
C MET A 304 -0.17 -22.53 -20.11
N LEU A 305 0.59 -22.16 -21.13
CA LEU A 305 2.00 -21.82 -21.05
C LEU A 305 2.14 -20.30 -20.94
N THR A 306 2.98 -19.86 -20.01
CA THR A 306 3.34 -18.45 -19.82
C THR A 306 4.86 -18.29 -19.94
N GLN A 307 5.34 -17.15 -20.42
CA GLN A 307 6.76 -16.85 -20.57
C GLN A 307 7.09 -15.42 -20.13
N ALA A 308 8.10 -15.28 -19.28
CA ALA A 308 8.61 -14.00 -18.79
C ALA A 308 10.13 -14.05 -18.55
N LYS A 309 10.71 -13.05 -17.85
CA LYS A 309 12.17 -12.98 -17.58
C LYS A 309 12.70 -14.21 -16.86
N LYS A 310 11.88 -14.85 -16.01
CA LYS A 310 12.19 -16.11 -15.29
C LYS A 310 11.94 -17.39 -16.10
N GLY A 311 11.81 -17.28 -17.43
CA GLY A 311 11.61 -18.40 -18.35
C GLY A 311 10.15 -18.80 -18.53
N LYS A 312 9.92 -20.04 -18.98
CA LYS A 312 8.59 -20.61 -19.23
C LYS A 312 7.97 -21.20 -17.96
N ALA A 313 6.65 -21.20 -17.88
CA ALA A 313 5.86 -21.86 -16.84
C ALA A 313 4.59 -22.45 -17.43
N ASN A 314 4.01 -23.44 -16.75
CA ASN A 314 2.82 -24.16 -17.19
C ASN A 314 1.82 -24.21 -16.04
N ILE A 315 0.56 -23.89 -16.32
CA ILE A 315 -0.57 -24.05 -15.42
C ILE A 315 -1.57 -25.00 -16.07
N VAL A 316 -2.15 -25.90 -15.28
CA VAL A 316 -2.98 -27.01 -15.74
C VAL A 316 -4.29 -27.00 -14.97
N LEU A 317 -5.39 -26.81 -15.68
CA LEU A 317 -6.74 -27.08 -15.20
C LEU A 317 -7.08 -28.54 -15.51
N THR A 318 -7.44 -29.30 -14.48
CA THR A 318 -7.85 -30.71 -14.60
C THR A 318 -9.28 -30.86 -14.10
N LEU A 319 -10.12 -31.43 -14.95
CA LEU A 319 -11.50 -31.82 -14.68
C LEU A 319 -11.56 -33.36 -14.63
N PRO A 320 -11.60 -33.97 -13.44
CA PRO A 320 -11.90 -35.40 -13.30
C PRO A 320 -13.28 -35.73 -13.88
N ALA A 321 -13.50 -37.00 -14.20
CA ALA A 321 -14.79 -37.52 -14.67
C ALA A 321 -15.94 -37.07 -13.75
N THR A 322 -16.89 -36.31 -14.32
CA THR A 322 -18.00 -35.72 -13.57
C THR A 322 -19.26 -35.64 -14.44
N GLN A 323 -20.43 -35.77 -13.82
CA GLN A 323 -21.72 -35.49 -14.47
C GLN A 323 -22.08 -34.03 -14.25
N ILE A 324 -22.68 -33.40 -15.26
CA ILE A 324 -23.07 -31.98 -15.22
C ILE A 324 -24.59 -31.90 -15.15
N ASP A 325 -25.10 -31.43 -14.02
CA ASP A 325 -26.48 -31.00 -13.85
C ASP A 325 -26.53 -29.47 -14.00
N LEU A 326 -27.38 -28.97 -14.92
CA LEU A 326 -27.51 -27.55 -15.23
C LEU A 326 -28.10 -26.74 -14.05
N LEU A 327 -28.93 -27.36 -13.22
CA LEU A 327 -29.66 -26.72 -12.13
C LEU A 327 -28.89 -26.79 -10.80
N ASP A 328 -28.14 -27.88 -10.58
CA ASP A 328 -27.30 -28.04 -9.38
C ASP A 328 -25.96 -28.69 -9.72
N THR A 329 -24.99 -27.88 -10.12
CA THR A 329 -23.64 -28.38 -10.42
C THR A 329 -22.94 -28.88 -9.17
N ASN A 330 -22.15 -29.94 -9.34
CA ASN A 330 -21.28 -30.48 -8.30
C ASN A 330 -20.00 -31.03 -8.93
N ILE A 331 -19.13 -30.13 -9.37
CA ILE A 331 -17.97 -30.46 -10.19
C ILE A 331 -16.69 -30.22 -9.41
N ASN A 332 -15.92 -31.28 -9.16
CA ASN A 332 -14.57 -31.13 -8.63
C ASN A 332 -13.62 -30.78 -9.78
N PHE A 333 -12.68 -29.87 -9.55
CA PHE A 333 -11.61 -29.55 -10.48
C PHE A 333 -10.34 -29.18 -9.73
N SER A 334 -9.21 -29.14 -10.41
CA SER A 334 -7.96 -28.63 -9.83
C SER A 334 -7.20 -27.76 -10.81
N LEU A 335 -6.67 -26.65 -10.31
CA LEU A 335 -5.80 -25.75 -11.06
C LEU A 335 -4.42 -25.76 -10.43
N ASN A 336 -3.43 -26.31 -11.13
CA ASN A 336 -2.09 -26.54 -10.58
C ASN A 336 -1.00 -26.08 -11.55
N GLY A 337 0.07 -25.49 -11.02
CA GLY A 337 1.26 -25.14 -11.80
C GLY A 337 1.80 -23.77 -11.45
N GLN A 338 2.42 -23.12 -12.42
CA GLN A 338 3.06 -21.83 -12.25
C GLN A 338 2.64 -20.85 -13.34
N VAL A 339 2.57 -19.58 -12.96
CA VAL A 339 2.44 -18.44 -13.87
C VAL A 339 3.67 -17.54 -13.65
N LYS A 340 4.31 -17.13 -14.75
CA LYS A 340 5.44 -16.19 -14.70
C LYS A 340 5.05 -14.91 -15.42
N TYR A 341 5.26 -13.78 -14.76
CA TYR A 341 4.96 -12.45 -15.28
C TYR A 341 6.06 -11.48 -14.84
N ASP A 342 6.69 -10.81 -15.79
CA ASP A 342 7.89 -9.98 -15.58
C ASP A 342 8.97 -10.70 -14.72
N ASP A 343 9.31 -10.17 -13.53
CA ASP A 343 10.24 -10.78 -12.56
C ASP A 343 9.52 -11.52 -11.40
N MET A 344 8.21 -11.76 -11.54
CA MET A 344 7.36 -12.44 -10.56
C MET A 344 7.03 -13.88 -10.99
N VAL A 345 6.92 -14.75 -10.01
CA VAL A 345 6.42 -16.12 -10.16
C VAL A 345 5.24 -16.31 -9.22
N LEU A 346 4.17 -16.92 -9.71
CA LEU A 346 2.98 -17.32 -8.96
C LEU A 346 2.83 -18.84 -9.05
N ASP A 347 3.07 -19.53 -7.95
CA ASP A 347 2.76 -20.95 -7.76
C ASP A 347 1.29 -21.10 -7.37
N ILE A 348 0.59 -22.00 -8.05
CA ILE A 348 -0.85 -22.22 -7.92
C ILE A 348 -1.07 -23.70 -7.62
N ASN A 349 -1.75 -23.99 -6.51
CA ASN A 349 -2.26 -25.32 -6.18
C ASN A 349 -3.68 -25.16 -5.63
N LEU A 350 -4.70 -25.30 -6.48
CA LEU A 350 -6.09 -25.00 -6.16
C LEU A 350 -7.01 -26.18 -6.50
N PRO A 351 -7.07 -27.24 -5.68
CA PRO A 351 -8.18 -28.18 -5.73
C PRO A 351 -9.47 -27.49 -5.26
N ALA A 352 -10.52 -27.51 -6.06
CA ALA A 352 -11.75 -26.79 -5.79
C ALA A 352 -12.98 -27.57 -6.26
N LYS A 353 -14.15 -27.15 -5.77
CA LYS A 353 -15.45 -27.68 -6.14
C LYS A 353 -16.35 -26.55 -6.63
N LEU A 354 -16.84 -26.66 -7.85
CA LEU A 354 -17.91 -25.83 -8.40
C LEU A 354 -19.26 -26.35 -7.88
N SER A 355 -20.13 -25.43 -7.45
CA SER A 355 -21.45 -25.74 -6.94
C SER A 355 -22.49 -24.68 -7.28
N GLY A 356 -23.77 -25.07 -7.30
CA GLY A 356 -24.90 -24.18 -7.61
C GLY A 356 -25.26 -24.14 -9.09
N GLN A 357 -26.07 -23.16 -9.50
CA GLN A 357 -26.47 -22.99 -10.90
C GLN A 357 -25.29 -22.51 -11.75
N LEU A 358 -25.14 -23.02 -12.98
CA LEU A 358 -24.07 -22.61 -13.90
C LEU A 358 -24.08 -21.11 -14.23
N ALA A 359 -25.24 -20.47 -14.16
CA ALA A 359 -25.37 -19.03 -14.38
C ALA A 359 -24.78 -18.18 -13.24
N ALA A 360 -24.66 -18.73 -12.03
CA ALA A 360 -24.12 -18.04 -10.85
C ALA A 360 -23.30 -19.02 -9.98
N PRO A 361 -22.16 -19.52 -10.49
CA PRO A 361 -21.44 -20.61 -9.84
C PRO A 361 -20.74 -20.15 -8.57
N LYS A 362 -20.63 -21.07 -7.61
CA LYS A 362 -19.81 -20.91 -6.40
C LYS A 362 -18.66 -21.91 -6.40
N ILE A 363 -17.43 -21.41 -6.38
CA ILE A 363 -16.20 -22.19 -6.26
C ILE A 363 -15.83 -22.31 -4.79
N SER A 364 -15.72 -23.53 -4.26
CA SER A 364 -15.27 -23.80 -2.90
C SER A 364 -13.87 -24.42 -2.93
N PHE A 365 -12.90 -23.79 -2.28
CA PHE A 365 -11.51 -24.26 -2.25
C PHE A 365 -11.30 -25.36 -1.21
N LEU A 366 -10.80 -26.51 -1.66
CA LEU A 366 -10.61 -27.71 -0.85
C LEU A 366 -9.32 -27.64 -0.02
N SER A 367 -9.07 -28.66 0.79
CA SER A 367 -7.82 -28.80 1.54
C SER A 367 -6.61 -28.70 0.62
N SER A 368 -5.51 -28.14 1.13
CA SER A 368 -4.27 -27.82 0.38
C SER A 368 -4.34 -26.65 -0.62
N SER A 369 -5.50 -26.01 -0.81
CA SER A 369 -5.59 -24.83 -1.69
C SER A 369 -4.67 -23.69 -1.24
N LEU A 370 -3.72 -23.33 -2.10
CA LEU A 370 -2.66 -22.40 -1.81
C LEU A 370 -2.25 -21.62 -3.07
N LEU A 371 -2.13 -20.31 -2.92
CA LEU A 371 -1.38 -19.47 -3.85
C LEU A 371 -0.09 -19.00 -3.17
N ARG A 372 1.01 -19.00 -3.91
CA ARG A 372 2.29 -18.45 -3.46
C ARG A 372 2.92 -17.59 -4.55
N ALA A 373 3.32 -16.37 -4.22
CA ALA A 373 4.02 -15.48 -5.15
C ALA A 373 5.40 -15.11 -4.63
N TYR A 374 6.36 -14.85 -5.51
CA TYR A 374 7.70 -14.36 -5.17
C TYR A 374 8.39 -13.71 -6.38
N GLY A 375 9.27 -12.74 -6.12
CA GLY A 375 9.97 -12.00 -7.16
C GLY A 375 10.17 -10.52 -6.83
N ARG A 376 10.66 -9.76 -7.80
CA ARG A 376 10.88 -8.32 -7.65
C ARG A 376 9.63 -7.56 -8.09
N LEU A 377 9.10 -6.70 -7.21
CA LEU A 377 7.94 -5.84 -7.50
C LEU A 377 8.36 -4.45 -8.01
N SER A 378 9.48 -3.93 -7.51
CA SER A 378 10.08 -2.66 -7.94
C SER A 378 11.60 -2.69 -7.77
N GLU A 379 12.31 -1.61 -8.11
CA GLU A 379 13.77 -1.54 -7.92
C GLU A 379 14.18 -1.74 -6.45
N THR A 380 13.39 -1.23 -5.50
CA THR A 380 13.70 -1.28 -4.06
C THR A 380 12.95 -2.37 -3.30
N LEU A 381 11.87 -2.93 -3.86
CA LEU A 381 10.99 -3.87 -3.16
C LEU A 381 11.01 -5.26 -3.78
N VAL A 382 11.51 -6.22 -3.00
CA VAL A 382 11.57 -7.65 -3.34
C VAL A 382 10.60 -8.43 -2.47
N LEU A 383 9.76 -9.22 -3.11
CA LEU A 383 8.84 -10.14 -2.46
C LEU A 383 9.51 -11.50 -2.30
N ASN A 384 10.03 -11.78 -1.11
CA ASN A 384 10.63 -13.08 -0.81
C ASN A 384 9.56 -14.18 -0.89
N GLU A 385 8.37 -13.90 -0.35
CA GLU A 385 7.22 -14.80 -0.40
C GLU A 385 5.93 -14.06 -0.04
N VAL A 386 4.87 -14.25 -0.83
CA VAL A 386 3.49 -14.05 -0.38
C VAL A 386 2.78 -15.36 -0.46
N ARG A 387 2.10 -15.76 0.62
CA ARG A 387 1.38 -17.01 0.70
C ARG A 387 -0.07 -16.73 1.09
N LEU A 388 -1.01 -17.20 0.27
CA LEU A 388 -2.46 -17.06 0.46
C LEU A 388 -3.08 -18.46 0.58
N PRO A 389 -3.21 -19.01 1.81
CA PRO A 389 -3.98 -20.22 2.03
C PRO A 389 -5.47 -19.96 1.78
N LEU A 390 -6.06 -20.71 0.85
CA LEU A 390 -7.47 -20.56 0.46
C LEU A 390 -8.35 -21.72 0.92
N ALA A 391 -7.78 -22.76 1.54
CA ALA A 391 -8.54 -23.91 2.01
C ALA A 391 -9.71 -23.50 2.93
N GLY A 392 -10.92 -23.96 2.60
CA GLY A 392 -12.15 -23.63 3.33
C GLY A 392 -12.74 -22.25 3.01
N THR A 393 -12.20 -21.53 2.02
CA THR A 393 -12.83 -20.33 1.45
C THR A 393 -13.66 -20.68 0.22
N SER A 394 -14.51 -19.75 -0.20
CA SER A 394 -15.29 -19.85 -1.43
C SER A 394 -15.25 -18.54 -2.20
N LEU A 395 -15.32 -18.64 -3.52
CA LEU A 395 -15.38 -17.54 -4.46
C LEU A 395 -16.69 -17.62 -5.25
N SER A 396 -17.41 -16.51 -5.30
CA SER A 396 -18.59 -16.29 -6.15
C SER A 396 -18.44 -14.96 -6.89
N GLU A 397 -19.40 -14.59 -7.73
CA GLU A 397 -19.45 -13.27 -8.37
C GLU A 397 -19.33 -12.11 -7.36
N ASP A 398 -19.95 -12.28 -6.19
CA ASP A 398 -19.88 -11.31 -5.09
C ASP A 398 -18.49 -11.18 -4.42
N GLY A 399 -17.54 -12.11 -4.65
CA GLY A 399 -16.21 -12.12 -4.03
C GLY A 399 -15.94 -13.31 -3.08
N ILE A 400 -14.84 -13.22 -2.33
CA ILE A 400 -14.31 -14.29 -1.48
C ILE A 400 -15.01 -14.30 -0.11
N SER A 401 -15.43 -15.49 0.34
CA SER A 401 -16.05 -15.72 1.65
C SER A 401 -15.37 -16.87 2.39
N GLY A 402 -15.14 -16.73 3.70
CA GLY A 402 -14.51 -17.76 4.54
C GLY A 402 -13.34 -17.22 5.37
N ARG A 403 -12.48 -18.11 5.88
CA ARG A 403 -11.26 -17.71 6.59
C ARG A 403 -10.16 -17.32 5.59
N LEU A 404 -9.93 -16.03 5.41
CA LEU A 404 -8.94 -15.49 4.48
C LEU A 404 -7.66 -15.09 5.22
N GLN A 405 -6.53 -15.61 4.74
CA GLN A 405 -5.20 -15.38 5.31
C GLN A 405 -4.23 -14.83 4.25
N ALA A 406 -3.30 -13.99 4.69
CA ALA A 406 -2.17 -13.53 3.89
C ALA A 406 -0.89 -13.51 4.73
N ILE A 407 0.15 -14.18 4.26
CA ILE A 407 1.46 -14.21 4.90
C ILE A 407 2.45 -13.58 3.93
N LEU A 408 3.10 -12.50 4.34
CA LEU A 408 3.96 -11.68 3.50
C LEU A 408 5.37 -11.65 4.09
N LYS A 409 6.36 -11.97 3.26
CA LYS A 409 7.78 -11.81 3.51
C LYS A 409 8.34 -10.89 2.44
N VAL A 410 8.70 -9.67 2.84
CA VAL A 410 9.08 -8.60 1.92
C VAL A 410 10.42 -8.03 2.36
N LYS A 411 11.28 -7.75 1.40
CA LYS A 411 12.54 -7.05 1.59
C LYS A 411 12.47 -5.69 0.89
N GLU A 412 12.63 -4.63 1.64
CA GLU A 412 12.74 -3.26 1.14
C GLU A 412 14.19 -2.79 1.31
N GLN A 413 14.78 -2.22 0.26
CA GLN A 413 16.22 -1.93 0.21
C GLN A 413 16.72 -1.00 1.33
N TYR A 414 15.93 -0.01 1.73
CA TYR A 414 16.30 0.97 2.75
C TYR A 414 15.81 0.56 4.15
N TRP A 415 14.58 0.05 4.24
CA TRP A 415 13.97 -0.28 5.52
C TRP A 415 14.35 -1.65 6.06
N GLY A 416 14.65 -2.65 5.21
CA GLY A 416 15.02 -4.00 5.64
C GLY A 416 13.96 -5.06 5.37
N ASP A 417 13.99 -6.13 6.17
CA ASP A 417 13.18 -7.33 5.97
C ASP A 417 11.94 -7.33 6.88
N PHE A 418 10.77 -7.60 6.32
CA PHE A 418 9.46 -7.60 6.97
C PHE A 418 8.76 -8.94 6.81
N ASP A 419 8.31 -9.52 7.92
CA ASP A 419 7.49 -10.72 7.97
C ASP A 419 6.14 -10.38 8.64
N ILE A 420 5.06 -10.35 7.86
CA ILE A 420 3.72 -9.90 8.29
C ILE A 420 2.69 -10.99 7.99
N HIS A 421 1.84 -11.28 8.96
CA HIS A 421 0.74 -12.23 8.86
C HIS A 421 -0.59 -11.50 9.05
N LEU A 422 -1.57 -11.81 8.22
CA LEU A 422 -2.96 -11.40 8.33
C LEU A 422 -3.84 -12.64 8.33
N ASP A 423 -4.74 -12.74 9.30
CA ASP A 423 -5.68 -13.87 9.43
C ASP A 423 -7.05 -13.37 9.88
N GLY A 424 -8.07 -13.69 9.10
CA GLY A 424 -9.37 -13.08 9.26
C GLY A 424 -10.52 -13.82 8.60
N LYS A 425 -11.71 -13.22 8.71
CA LYS A 425 -12.93 -13.71 8.06
C LYS A 425 -13.36 -12.73 6.98
N ALA A 426 -13.46 -13.24 5.76
CA ALA A 426 -13.98 -12.55 4.60
C ALA A 426 -15.46 -12.92 4.37
N ASN A 427 -16.24 -11.96 3.89
CA ASN A 427 -17.62 -12.13 3.45
C ASN A 427 -17.81 -11.32 2.17
N LYS A 428 -17.99 -12.02 1.05
CA LYS A 428 -18.14 -11.42 -0.29
C LYS A 428 -17.05 -10.38 -0.58
N PHE A 429 -15.82 -10.65 -0.13
CA PHE A 429 -14.72 -9.70 -0.19
C PHE A 429 -14.09 -9.67 -1.58
N ALA A 430 -14.06 -8.48 -2.17
CA ALA A 430 -13.32 -8.15 -3.37
C ALA A 430 -12.64 -6.78 -3.17
N LEU A 431 -11.82 -6.34 -4.13
CA LEU A 431 -11.22 -5.01 -4.05
C LEU A 431 -12.33 -3.95 -3.97
N ASP A 432 -12.32 -3.18 -2.89
CA ASP A 432 -13.28 -2.11 -2.60
C ASP A 432 -14.76 -2.54 -2.49
N LYS A 433 -15.05 -3.84 -2.28
CA LYS A 433 -16.40 -4.39 -2.07
C LYS A 433 -16.42 -5.48 -1.01
N GLY A 434 -17.50 -5.54 -0.23
CA GLY A 434 -17.70 -6.58 0.78
C GLY A 434 -16.84 -6.36 2.02
N LYS A 435 -16.58 -7.41 2.80
CA LYS A 435 -15.98 -7.25 4.14
C LYS A 435 -14.88 -8.27 4.41
N TRP A 436 -13.75 -7.81 4.94
CA TRP A 436 -12.71 -8.64 5.53
C TRP A 436 -12.31 -8.07 6.88
N PHE A 437 -12.41 -8.86 7.95
CA PHE A 437 -11.95 -8.50 9.29
C PHE A 437 -10.78 -9.41 9.65
N TRP A 438 -9.63 -8.84 10.01
CA TRP A 438 -8.41 -9.59 10.26
C TRP A 438 -7.71 -9.17 11.54
N ASN A 439 -7.00 -10.14 12.12
CA ASN A 439 -5.90 -9.88 13.04
C ASN A 439 -4.61 -9.88 12.23
N TYR A 440 -3.63 -9.09 12.65
CA TYR A 440 -2.31 -9.08 12.06
C TYR A 440 -1.22 -9.13 13.12
N TRP A 441 -0.10 -9.74 12.78
CA TRP A 441 1.10 -9.79 13.60
C TRP A 441 2.33 -9.99 12.73
N GLY A 442 3.51 -9.66 13.25
CA GLY A 442 4.73 -9.77 12.49
C GLY A 442 5.93 -9.18 13.20
N ASN A 443 7.03 -9.18 12.47
CA ASN A 443 8.30 -8.61 12.90
C ASN A 443 9.08 -8.08 11.70
N ALA A 444 10.04 -7.21 11.96
CA ALA A 444 10.97 -6.72 10.96
C ALA A 444 12.34 -6.44 11.59
N ASN A 445 13.37 -6.53 10.76
CA ASN A 445 14.68 -5.96 11.08
C ASN A 445 14.82 -4.67 10.28
N LEU A 446 15.11 -3.56 10.97
CA LEU A 446 15.20 -2.22 10.41
C LEU A 446 16.64 -1.67 10.51
N PRO A 447 17.55 -2.01 9.58
CA PRO A 447 18.97 -1.62 9.66
C PRO A 447 19.17 -0.11 9.71
N SER A 448 18.38 0.66 8.96
CA SER A 448 18.45 2.13 8.91
C SER A 448 18.12 2.81 10.24
N LEU A 449 17.43 2.11 11.14
CA LEU A 449 17.11 2.57 12.49
C LEU A 449 17.87 1.78 13.57
N SER A 450 18.73 0.83 13.18
CA SER A 450 19.36 -0.14 14.09
C SER A 450 18.35 -0.83 15.04
N ALA A 451 17.16 -1.16 14.52
CA ALA A 451 16.01 -1.57 15.32
C ALA A 451 15.48 -2.95 14.92
N ASN A 452 15.08 -3.74 15.91
CA ASN A 452 14.16 -4.87 15.71
C ASN A 452 12.75 -4.42 16.08
N TRP A 453 11.82 -4.70 15.18
CA TRP A 453 10.44 -4.24 15.24
C TRP A 453 9.49 -5.42 15.39
N ASP A 454 8.54 -5.32 16.31
CA ASP A 454 7.38 -6.22 16.39
C ASP A 454 6.08 -5.46 16.12
N ILE A 455 5.08 -6.17 15.61
CA ILE A 455 3.75 -5.61 15.36
C ILE A 455 2.66 -6.60 15.70
N LYS A 456 1.57 -6.11 16.27
CA LYS A 456 0.32 -6.85 16.47
C LYS A 456 -0.88 -5.91 16.47
N GLY A 457 -2.01 -6.37 15.95
CA GLY A 457 -3.27 -5.64 16.04
C GLY A 457 -4.40 -6.31 15.27
N ASN A 458 -5.42 -5.52 14.98
CA ASN A 458 -6.55 -5.95 14.15
C ASN A 458 -7.07 -4.80 13.28
N GLY A 459 -7.73 -5.16 12.19
CA GLY A 459 -8.25 -4.23 11.21
C GLY A 459 -9.42 -4.80 10.43
N SER A 460 -9.99 -3.96 9.57
CA SER A 460 -11.07 -4.33 8.68
C SER A 460 -11.01 -3.57 7.37
N TRP A 461 -11.44 -4.21 6.29
CA TRP A 461 -11.67 -3.62 4.98
C TRP A 461 -13.13 -3.87 4.67
N GLN A 462 -13.90 -2.79 4.59
CA GLN A 462 -15.34 -2.82 4.34
C GLN A 462 -15.63 -1.89 3.16
N ASP A 463 -15.96 -2.49 2.02
CA ASP A 463 -16.10 -1.77 0.75
C ASP A 463 -14.85 -0.92 0.49
N THR A 464 -14.96 0.39 0.35
CA THR A 464 -13.82 1.31 0.14
C THR A 464 -13.12 1.75 1.43
N LEU A 465 -13.59 1.34 2.61
CA LEU A 465 -13.10 1.78 3.92
C LEU A 465 -12.13 0.78 4.53
N ILE A 466 -10.88 1.20 4.77
CA ILE A 466 -9.90 0.43 5.53
C ILE A 466 -9.76 1.05 6.92
N THR A 467 -9.89 0.24 7.97
CA THR A 467 -9.72 0.65 9.36
C THR A 467 -8.69 -0.23 10.05
N LEU A 468 -7.66 0.37 10.62
CA LEU A 468 -6.80 -0.26 11.62
C LEU A 468 -7.41 0.03 12.99
N ASN A 469 -8.03 -0.98 13.60
CA ASN A 469 -8.77 -0.82 14.85
C ASN A 469 -7.83 -0.74 16.06
N SER A 470 -6.78 -1.54 16.05
CA SER A 470 -5.71 -1.52 17.05
C SER A 470 -4.37 -1.71 16.37
N LEU A 471 -3.33 -1.10 16.95
CA LEU A 471 -1.91 -1.31 16.65
C LEU A 471 -1.19 -1.31 17.99
N ASN A 472 -0.33 -2.29 18.20
CA ASN A 472 0.68 -2.28 19.22
C ASN A 472 1.97 -2.77 18.59
N THR A 473 2.99 -1.94 18.66
CA THR A 473 4.31 -2.23 18.11
C THR A 473 5.38 -1.78 19.09
N GLY A 474 6.39 -2.64 19.27
CA GLY A 474 7.60 -2.36 20.02
C GLY A 474 8.82 -2.33 19.12
N PHE A 475 9.77 -1.49 19.50
CA PHE A 475 11.13 -1.49 19.01
C PHE A 475 12.06 -1.78 20.20
N ASP A 476 13.15 -2.52 20.00
CA ASP A 476 14.19 -2.65 21.02
C ASP A 476 14.93 -1.31 21.25
N GLN A 477 15.23 -0.62 20.16
CA GLN A 477 15.78 0.73 20.11
C GLN A 477 15.41 1.40 18.79
N ILE A 478 15.56 2.72 18.70
CA ILE A 478 15.62 3.45 17.44
C ILE A 478 16.86 4.32 17.51
N GLN A 479 17.81 4.16 16.60
CA GLN A 479 19.00 4.99 16.49
C GLN A 479 19.07 5.63 15.11
N TYR A 480 19.15 6.96 15.08
CA TYR A 480 19.20 7.72 13.85
C TYR A 480 20.03 9.01 14.03
N GLY A 481 21.21 9.05 13.41
CA GLY A 481 22.15 10.16 13.58
C GLY A 481 22.56 10.34 15.04
N LEU A 482 22.33 11.54 15.59
CA LEU A 482 22.60 11.85 17.01
C LEU A 482 21.48 11.39 17.96
N LEU A 483 20.34 10.96 17.44
CA LEU A 483 19.15 10.64 18.23
C LEU A 483 19.10 9.14 18.48
N SER A 484 18.90 8.75 19.74
CA SER A 484 18.56 7.37 20.07
C SER A 484 17.38 7.31 21.05
N MET A 485 16.52 6.32 20.87
CA MET A 485 15.36 6.06 21.72
C MET A 485 15.42 4.63 22.21
N ARG A 486 15.22 4.44 23.52
CA ARG A 486 15.30 3.13 24.16
C ARG A 486 13.91 2.54 24.38
N ALA A 487 13.73 1.30 23.92
CA ALA A 487 12.49 0.54 24.00
C ALA A 487 11.22 1.33 23.57
N PRO A 488 11.21 2.00 22.40
CA PRO A 488 10.03 2.73 22.00
C PRO A 488 8.84 1.82 21.70
N ARG A 489 7.65 2.29 22.04
CA ARG A 489 6.36 1.60 21.85
C ARG A 489 5.39 2.54 21.17
N LEU A 490 4.85 2.12 20.02
CA LEU A 490 3.86 2.86 19.26
C LEU A 490 2.51 2.12 19.28
N GLN A 491 1.44 2.85 19.57
CA GLN A 491 0.08 2.31 19.64
C GLN A 491 -0.95 3.28 19.05
N LEU A 492 -2.13 2.77 18.69
CA LEU A 492 -3.28 3.61 18.34
C LEU A 492 -4.04 4.02 19.61
N SER A 493 -4.26 5.33 19.78
CA SER A 493 -5.22 5.87 20.75
C SER A 493 -6.60 6.11 20.15
N LYS A 494 -6.68 6.23 18.81
CA LYS A 494 -7.92 6.12 18.03
C LYS A 494 -7.65 5.30 16.76
N PRO A 495 -8.63 4.52 16.27
CA PRO A 495 -8.50 3.77 15.03
C PRO A 495 -7.98 4.62 13.87
N LEU A 496 -7.11 4.04 13.05
CA LEU A 496 -6.66 4.66 11.82
C LEU A 496 -7.66 4.31 10.72
N VAL A 497 -8.33 5.30 10.16
CA VAL A 497 -9.38 5.14 9.16
C VAL A 497 -8.90 5.73 7.85
N TRP A 498 -8.98 4.94 6.77
CA TRP A 498 -8.66 5.33 5.41
C TRP A 498 -9.84 5.04 4.48
N GLN A 499 -10.49 6.11 4.01
CA GLN A 499 -11.48 6.05 2.95
C GLN A 499 -10.76 6.15 1.59
N ARG A 500 -10.82 5.06 0.81
CA ARG A 500 -10.13 4.94 -0.49
C ARG A 500 -10.93 5.50 -1.66
N ASP A 501 -12.24 5.69 -1.51
CA ASP A 501 -13.08 6.33 -2.52
C ASP A 501 -12.49 7.71 -2.88
N GLN A 502 -12.09 7.90 -4.14
CA GLN A 502 -11.42 9.12 -4.60
C GLN A 502 -12.28 10.37 -4.38
N ASN A 503 -13.63 10.24 -4.42
CA ASN A 503 -14.55 11.36 -4.21
C ASN A 503 -14.77 11.70 -2.72
N LYS A 504 -14.37 10.79 -1.82
CA LYS A 504 -14.55 10.92 -0.36
C LYS A 504 -13.24 10.68 0.40
N ALA A 505 -12.10 10.84 -0.28
CA ALA A 505 -10.79 10.47 0.23
C ALA A 505 -10.52 11.15 1.57
N ASN A 506 -10.27 10.33 2.59
CA ASN A 506 -10.07 10.80 3.95
C ASN A 506 -9.17 9.80 4.69
N PHE A 507 -8.20 10.33 5.42
CA PHE A 507 -7.30 9.56 6.26
C PHE A 507 -7.19 10.23 7.62
N ASN A 508 -7.50 9.52 8.69
CA ASN A 508 -7.43 10.07 10.04
C ASN A 508 -7.13 8.99 11.08
N GLY A 509 -6.57 9.40 12.21
CA GLY A 509 -6.30 8.50 13.33
C GLY A 509 -5.53 9.20 14.44
N LYS A 510 -5.34 8.53 15.56
CA LYS A 510 -4.47 9.04 16.64
C LYS A 510 -3.49 7.98 17.08
N LEU A 511 -2.23 8.37 17.14
CA LEU A 511 -1.10 7.56 17.55
C LEU A 511 -0.58 8.03 18.90
N GLN A 512 0.00 7.12 19.66
CA GLN A 512 0.80 7.43 20.84
C GLN A 512 2.11 6.66 20.76
N LEU A 513 3.22 7.39 20.81
CA LEU A 513 4.57 6.85 20.90
C LEU A 513 5.10 7.11 22.32
N THR A 514 5.59 6.08 22.99
CA THR A 514 6.26 6.20 24.28
C THR A 514 7.67 5.63 24.19
N SER A 515 8.59 6.15 24.99
CA SER A 515 9.97 5.65 25.09
C SER A 515 10.49 5.85 26.51
N GLU A 516 11.30 4.93 27.01
CA GLU A 516 11.88 5.03 28.36
C GLU A 516 12.83 6.21 28.48
N ARG A 517 13.56 6.49 27.39
CA ARG A 517 14.55 7.56 27.29
C ARG A 517 14.70 7.96 25.83
N MET A 518 14.97 9.24 25.60
CA MET A 518 15.35 9.76 24.28
C MET A 518 16.65 10.54 24.44
N GLN A 519 17.72 10.09 23.80
CA GLN A 519 19.07 10.60 23.98
C GLN A 519 19.54 11.35 22.73
N PHE A 520 20.33 12.39 22.94
CA PHE A 520 20.88 13.29 21.94
C PHE A 520 22.39 13.33 22.10
N GLY A 521 23.13 12.57 21.29
CA GLY A 521 24.57 12.38 21.49
C GLY A 521 24.86 11.40 22.64
N THR A 522 25.87 11.71 23.46
CA THR A 522 26.37 10.78 24.49
C THR A 522 25.75 10.99 25.87
N GLU A 523 25.58 12.23 26.33
CA GLU A 523 25.16 12.51 27.72
C GLU A 523 23.78 13.17 27.81
N SER A 524 23.40 13.99 26.82
CA SER A 524 22.14 14.73 26.82
C SER A 524 20.95 13.83 26.54
N TYR A 525 19.87 13.94 27.31
CA TYR A 525 18.67 13.12 27.14
C TYR A 525 17.41 13.80 27.63
N LEU A 526 16.27 13.34 27.14
CA LEU A 526 14.97 13.50 27.77
C LEU A 526 14.63 12.21 28.51
N PRO A 527 14.02 12.30 29.71
CA PRO A 527 13.53 11.15 30.45
C PRO A 527 12.36 10.49 29.69
N ARG A 528 11.57 9.65 30.37
CA ARG A 528 10.42 8.99 29.74
C ARG A 528 9.57 9.99 28.97
N ILE A 529 9.40 9.75 27.66
CA ILE A 529 8.62 10.59 26.77
C ILE A 529 7.30 9.93 26.40
N THR A 530 6.29 10.76 26.14
CA THR A 530 5.03 10.41 25.50
C THR A 530 4.74 11.42 24.41
N LEU A 531 4.65 10.96 23.16
CA LEU A 531 4.22 11.74 22.00
C LEU A 531 2.83 11.26 21.61
N ASN A 532 1.82 12.11 21.77
CA ASN A 532 0.52 11.88 21.15
C ASN A 532 0.51 12.58 19.79
N ALA A 533 -0.01 11.94 18.75
CA ALA A 533 -0.05 12.49 17.40
C ALA A 533 -1.40 12.23 16.73
N ASP A 534 -2.05 13.31 16.30
CA ASP A 534 -3.25 13.30 15.49
C ASP A 534 -2.85 13.33 14.01
N LEU A 535 -3.39 12.39 13.24
CA LEU A 535 -3.21 12.31 11.79
C LEU A 535 -4.48 12.77 11.07
N SER A 536 -4.32 13.58 10.03
CA SER A 536 -5.41 14.00 9.14
C SER A 536 -4.91 14.24 7.73
N GLY A 537 -5.57 13.70 6.72
CA GLY A 537 -5.09 13.75 5.33
C GLY A 537 -6.03 13.07 4.35
N LYS A 538 -5.49 12.72 3.18
CA LYS A 538 -6.25 12.01 2.13
C LYS A 538 -5.91 10.52 2.09
N SER A 539 -4.67 10.16 2.42
CA SER A 539 -4.19 8.78 2.36
C SER A 539 -2.97 8.57 3.28
N PRO A 540 -2.52 7.31 3.51
CA PRO A 540 -1.26 7.03 4.17
C PRO A 540 -0.02 7.64 3.49
N ALA A 541 -0.13 8.02 2.21
CA ALA A 541 0.94 8.70 1.47
C ALA A 541 0.87 10.23 1.58
N GLU A 542 -0.25 10.81 2.02
CA GLU A 542 -0.40 12.26 2.15
C GLU A 542 -1.23 12.63 3.38
N PHE A 543 -0.55 13.08 4.44
CA PHE A 543 -1.19 13.49 5.69
C PHE A 543 -0.45 14.58 6.45
N GLN A 544 -1.19 15.29 7.28
CA GLN A 544 -0.69 16.20 8.30
C GLN A 544 -0.69 15.49 9.66
N LEU A 545 0.33 15.79 10.44
CA LEU A 545 0.54 15.31 11.81
C LEU A 545 0.50 16.51 12.75
N LYS A 546 -0.29 16.42 13.80
CA LYS A 546 -0.26 17.36 14.93
C LYS A 546 -0.02 16.58 16.20
N GLY A 547 1.09 16.82 16.87
CA GLY A 547 1.42 16.10 18.09
C GLY A 547 1.85 16.97 19.25
N ASP A 548 1.80 16.37 20.43
CA ASP A 548 2.33 16.90 21.68
C ASP A 548 3.32 15.91 22.26
N LEU A 549 4.60 16.31 22.29
CA LEU A 549 5.64 15.56 23.00
C LEU A 549 5.73 16.10 24.42
N SER A 550 5.49 15.23 25.39
CA SER A 550 5.59 15.52 26.82
C SER A 550 6.50 14.53 27.51
N THR A 551 7.15 14.99 28.56
CA THR A 551 7.94 14.21 29.52
C THR A 551 7.43 14.52 30.92
N LYS A 552 8.04 13.96 31.96
CA LYS A 552 7.71 14.31 33.34
C LYS A 552 7.88 15.81 33.63
N ASP A 553 8.96 16.39 33.12
CA ASP A 553 9.40 17.76 33.48
C ASP A 553 9.36 18.72 32.28
N VAL A 554 9.40 18.21 31.04
CA VAL A 554 9.40 18.98 29.79
C VAL A 554 8.11 18.77 29.02
N GLY A 555 7.41 19.84 28.66
CA GLY A 555 6.32 19.81 27.69
C GLY A 555 5.06 20.57 28.13
N PRO A 556 4.05 20.64 27.24
CA PRO A 556 3.99 19.97 25.94
C PRO A 556 4.79 20.71 24.84
N ILE A 557 5.63 19.98 24.12
CA ILE A 557 6.28 20.44 22.88
C ILE A 557 5.33 20.14 21.73
N VAL A 558 4.81 21.18 21.10
CA VAL A 558 3.81 21.03 20.02
C VAL A 558 4.54 20.82 18.70
N ILE A 559 4.20 19.75 17.99
CA ILE A 559 4.81 19.35 16.72
C ILE A 559 3.74 19.40 15.64
N PHE A 560 4.01 20.11 14.55
CA PHE A 560 3.22 20.06 13.32
C PHE A 560 4.07 19.48 12.21
N GLY A 561 3.54 18.54 11.44
CA GLY A 561 4.23 17.90 10.35
C GLY A 561 3.32 17.67 9.15
N ARG A 562 3.91 17.55 7.97
CA ARG A 562 3.27 17.13 6.73
C ARG A 562 4.13 16.07 6.07
N TRP A 563 3.52 14.92 5.79
CA TRP A 563 4.04 13.86 4.96
C TRP A 563 3.42 13.96 3.57
N ASP A 564 4.26 13.97 2.53
CA ASP A 564 3.87 14.07 1.12
C ASP A 564 4.16 12.80 0.31
N GLY A 565 4.60 11.72 0.97
CA GLY A 565 4.95 10.44 0.35
C GLY A 565 6.46 10.23 0.21
N GLU A 566 7.24 11.32 0.28
CA GLU A 566 8.70 11.28 0.13
C GLU A 566 9.41 11.97 1.30
N ARG A 567 8.84 13.06 1.82
CA ARG A 567 9.46 13.92 2.82
C ARG A 567 8.49 14.25 3.94
N LEU A 568 8.97 14.14 5.17
CA LEU A 568 8.29 14.67 6.36
C LEU A 568 8.85 16.05 6.68
N ARG A 569 8.04 17.11 6.59
CA ARG A 569 8.45 18.49 6.93
C ARG A 569 7.55 19.03 8.03
N GLY A 570 8.10 19.84 8.93
CA GLY A 570 7.31 20.33 10.04
C GLY A 570 7.98 21.40 10.87
N GLU A 571 7.29 21.77 11.94
CA GLU A 571 7.78 22.64 12.98
C GLU A 571 7.51 22.05 14.37
N ALA A 572 8.40 22.34 15.31
CA ALA A 572 8.29 22.03 16.71
C ALA A 572 8.36 23.34 17.51
N ARG A 573 7.42 23.53 18.43
CA ARG A 573 7.32 24.71 19.28
C ARG A 573 7.37 24.31 20.75
N TRP A 574 8.35 24.86 21.46
CA TRP A 574 8.44 24.80 22.90
C TRP A 574 7.75 26.04 23.47
N PRO A 575 6.61 25.91 24.16
CA PRO A 575 6.05 27.03 24.92
C PRO A 575 7.02 27.45 26.03
N GLU A 576 6.83 28.67 26.55
CA GLU A 576 7.61 29.21 27.67
C GLU A 576 7.55 28.26 28.87
N GLN A 577 8.72 27.78 29.28
CA GLN A 577 8.89 26.81 30.36
C GLN A 577 10.11 27.16 31.22
N SER A 578 10.13 26.64 32.45
CA SER A 578 11.30 26.76 33.31
C SER A 578 12.51 26.09 32.66
N VAL A 579 13.68 26.74 32.72
CA VAL A 579 14.95 26.14 32.27
C VAL A 579 15.27 24.83 33.01
N THR A 580 14.86 24.70 34.29
CA THR A 580 15.13 23.52 35.11
C THR A 580 14.58 22.22 34.51
N ALA A 581 13.51 22.30 33.72
CA ALA A 581 12.95 21.18 32.98
C ALA A 581 13.97 20.53 32.02
N PHE A 582 14.92 21.32 31.52
CA PHE A 582 15.90 20.92 30.51
C PHE A 582 17.26 20.52 31.09
N GLN A 583 17.37 20.34 32.43
CA GLN A 583 18.62 19.95 33.09
C GLN A 583 19.27 18.70 32.48
N THR A 584 18.43 17.74 32.07
CA THR A 584 18.87 16.46 31.48
C THR A 584 19.48 16.60 30.09
N LEU A 585 19.31 17.75 29.43
CA LEU A 585 19.97 18.07 28.16
C LEU A 585 21.39 18.61 28.34
N ILE A 586 21.80 18.94 29.57
CA ILE A 586 23.15 19.42 29.88
C ILE A 586 23.99 18.23 30.40
N PRO A 587 25.14 17.92 29.77
CA PRO A 587 26.05 16.88 30.26
C PRO A 587 26.48 17.10 31.71
N ALA A 588 26.41 16.05 32.54
CA ALA A 588 26.64 16.15 33.98
C ALA A 588 28.10 16.46 34.33
N ASP A 589 29.04 16.07 33.47
CA ASP A 589 30.49 16.32 33.60
C ASP A 589 30.86 17.80 33.48
N LEU A 590 30.01 18.62 32.84
CA LEU A 590 30.16 20.07 32.79
C LEU A 590 29.94 20.73 34.16
N GLY A 591 29.29 20.03 35.11
CA GLY A 591 29.01 20.56 36.45
C GLY A 591 28.07 21.77 36.43
N ILE A 592 27.16 21.86 35.47
CA ILE A 592 26.20 22.96 35.34
C ILE A 592 24.82 22.52 35.87
N GLU A 593 24.27 23.27 36.80
CA GLU A 593 22.93 23.07 37.36
C GLU A 593 22.04 24.30 37.11
N LEU A 594 20.96 24.11 36.36
CA LEU A 594 19.95 25.12 36.05
C LEU A 594 19.10 25.41 37.29
N LYS A 595 18.87 26.69 37.61
CA LYS A 595 18.10 27.07 38.82
C LYS A 595 16.81 27.82 38.52
N GLN A 596 16.92 28.99 37.91
CA GLN A 596 15.78 29.83 37.55
C GLN A 596 15.98 30.33 36.13
N GLY A 597 14.89 30.61 35.43
CA GLY A 597 14.94 31.16 34.07
C GLY A 597 13.83 30.61 33.21
N LYS A 598 13.69 31.19 32.03
CA LYS A 598 12.68 30.78 31.05
C LYS A 598 13.34 30.37 29.75
N LEU A 599 12.82 29.30 29.15
CA LEU A 599 13.18 28.86 27.81
C LEU A 599 11.94 28.78 26.95
N PHE A 600 12.04 29.33 25.74
CA PHE A 600 11.10 29.06 24.66
C PHE A 600 11.83 28.93 23.33
N SER A 601 11.23 28.18 22.41
CA SER A 601 11.90 27.81 21.17
C SER A 601 10.89 27.52 20.06
N GLN A 602 11.31 27.79 18.84
CA GLN A 602 10.67 27.29 17.64
C GLN A 602 11.73 26.76 16.68
N ALA A 603 11.47 25.59 16.12
CA ALA A 603 12.34 24.96 15.13
C ALA A 603 11.52 24.40 13.98
N ALA A 604 12.04 24.47 12.77
CA ALA A 604 11.55 23.73 11.62
C ALA A 604 12.45 22.50 11.40
N PHE A 605 11.86 21.42 10.89
CA PHE A 605 12.57 20.19 10.56
C PHE A 605 12.13 19.61 9.22
N SER A 606 13.00 18.80 8.63
CA SER A 606 12.74 18.02 7.42
C SER A 606 13.47 16.68 7.50
N ILE A 607 12.80 15.61 7.08
CA ILE A 607 13.34 14.25 7.05
C ILE A 607 13.10 13.64 5.68
N THR A 608 14.17 13.13 5.06
CA THR A 608 14.15 12.32 3.84
C THR A 608 15.14 11.17 3.94
N PRO A 609 14.97 10.08 3.17
CA PRO A 609 15.98 9.03 3.06
C PRO A 609 17.37 9.56 2.64
N GLU A 610 17.44 10.55 1.74
CA GLU A 610 18.72 11.08 1.21
C GLU A 610 19.41 12.09 2.14
N ASP A 611 18.72 13.17 2.53
CA ASP A 611 19.31 14.25 3.36
C ASP A 611 19.37 13.92 4.86
N GLY A 612 18.63 12.90 5.28
CA GLY A 612 18.35 12.56 6.66
C GLY A 612 17.63 13.65 7.47
N PHE A 613 17.90 13.71 8.78
CA PHE A 613 17.27 14.68 9.68
C PHE A 613 17.99 16.03 9.60
N ILE A 614 17.26 17.05 9.14
CA ILE A 614 17.70 18.44 9.13
C ILE A 614 16.75 19.23 10.01
N ALA A 615 17.29 20.07 10.88
CA ALA A 615 16.50 20.98 11.70
C ALA A 615 17.16 22.35 11.81
N GLY A 616 16.37 23.37 12.09
CA GLY A 616 16.89 24.71 12.35
C GLY A 616 15.86 25.57 13.05
N GLY A 617 16.33 26.44 13.93
CA GLY A 617 15.46 27.21 14.80
C GLY A 617 16.24 28.21 15.63
N HIS A 618 15.63 28.63 16.74
CA HIS A 618 16.31 29.44 17.75
C HIS A 618 15.85 29.04 19.14
N TRP A 619 16.78 29.06 20.10
CA TRP A 619 16.48 28.98 21.52
C TRP A 619 16.54 30.38 22.11
N ARG A 620 15.51 30.80 22.85
CA ARG A 620 15.54 32.02 23.64
C ARG A 620 15.52 31.64 25.10
N VAL A 621 16.57 32.07 25.79
CA VAL A 621 16.77 31.85 27.22
C VAL A 621 16.78 33.21 27.88
N GLU A 622 15.97 33.35 28.93
CA GLU A 622 15.79 34.61 29.64
C GLU A 622 16.02 34.47 31.14
N ASN A 623 16.71 35.47 31.69
CA ASN A 623 17.02 35.69 33.09
C ASN A 623 17.42 34.41 33.82
N THR A 624 18.34 33.66 33.21
CA THR A 624 18.70 32.33 33.69
C THR A 624 19.82 32.38 34.73
N SER A 625 19.64 31.66 35.84
CA SER A 625 20.66 31.43 36.86
C SER A 625 21.14 29.97 36.87
N LEU A 626 22.43 29.80 37.04
CA LEU A 626 23.14 28.53 36.93
C LEU A 626 24.15 28.40 38.07
N TRP A 627 24.20 27.24 38.72
CA TRP A 627 25.40 26.85 39.45
C TRP A 627 26.38 26.18 38.49
N LEU A 628 27.62 26.62 38.54
CA LEU A 628 28.72 25.99 37.85
C LEU A 628 29.47 25.10 38.85
N LYS A 629 30.40 24.27 38.35
CA LYS A 629 31.35 23.55 39.22
C LYS A 629 32.05 24.51 40.18
N ASP A 630 32.28 25.71 39.67
CA ASP A 630 33.05 26.75 40.31
C ASP A 630 32.32 28.10 40.21
N GLY A 631 31.43 28.36 41.17
CA GLY A 631 30.69 29.63 41.32
C GLY A 631 29.25 29.62 40.78
N GLU A 632 28.60 30.78 40.86
CA GLU A 632 27.22 30.99 40.42
C GLU A 632 27.14 32.08 39.34
N LEU A 633 26.32 31.82 38.33
CA LEU A 633 25.99 32.73 37.26
C LEU A 633 24.53 33.18 37.39
N SER A 634 24.25 34.48 37.28
CA SER A 634 22.89 35.01 37.30
C SER A 634 22.61 35.98 36.15
N GLY A 635 21.35 35.96 35.68
CA GLY A 635 20.87 36.86 34.63
C GLY A 635 21.44 36.57 33.24
N LEU A 636 21.56 35.30 32.86
CA LEU A 636 21.90 34.89 31.49
C LEU A 636 20.72 35.12 30.55
N ASP A 637 20.94 35.92 29.52
CA ASP A 637 20.02 36.21 28.44
C ASP A 637 20.70 35.92 27.09
N PHE A 638 20.08 35.10 26.24
CA PHE A 638 20.54 34.91 24.85
C PHE A 638 19.44 34.43 23.90
N VAL A 639 19.64 34.70 22.62
CA VAL A 639 18.90 34.10 21.50
C VAL A 639 19.88 33.34 20.62
N LEU A 640 19.84 32.01 20.66
CA LEU A 640 20.74 31.14 19.92
C LEU A 640 20.06 30.60 18.66
N PRO A 641 20.23 31.24 17.48
CA PRO A 641 19.88 30.62 16.21
C PRO A 641 20.81 29.45 15.93
N TRP A 642 20.22 28.31 15.56
CA TRP A 642 20.94 27.08 15.29
C TRP A 642 20.41 26.36 14.04
N ARG A 643 21.28 25.58 13.42
CA ARG A 643 20.95 24.64 12.34
C ARG A 643 21.69 23.32 12.57
N LEU A 644 20.98 22.21 12.50
CA LEU A 644 21.50 20.85 12.54
C LEU A 644 21.39 20.24 11.14
N LYS A 645 22.51 19.80 10.58
CA LYS A 645 22.57 19.01 9.34
C LYS A 645 23.73 18.03 9.44
N GLN A 646 23.53 16.76 9.09
CA GLN A 646 24.58 15.73 9.11
C GLN A 646 25.34 15.70 10.45
N SER A 647 24.60 15.67 11.56
CA SER A 647 25.15 15.66 12.94
C SER A 647 26.04 16.85 13.31
N THR A 648 26.07 17.91 12.50
CA THR A 648 26.83 19.14 12.77
C THR A 648 25.88 20.28 13.09
N TRP A 649 26.11 20.94 14.23
CA TRP A 649 25.41 22.16 14.63
C TRP A 649 26.12 23.36 14.03
N THR A 650 25.35 24.30 13.50
CA THR A 650 25.82 25.63 13.09
C THR A 650 25.12 26.65 13.97
N LEU A 651 25.88 27.41 14.74
CA LEU A 651 25.42 28.39 15.71
C LEU A 651 25.73 29.79 15.17
N GLY A 652 24.76 30.71 15.23
CA GLY A 652 24.99 32.10 14.79
C GLY A 652 25.24 32.26 13.29
N ALA A 653 24.57 31.47 12.44
CA ALA A 653 24.85 31.39 11.00
C ALA A 653 24.66 32.72 10.23
N LYS A 654 23.71 33.57 10.65
CA LYS A 654 23.46 34.89 10.04
C LYS A 654 24.08 36.03 10.84
N ALA A 655 24.03 35.92 12.15
CA ALA A 655 24.58 36.88 13.11
C ALA A 655 25.08 36.09 14.33
N PRO A 656 26.17 36.53 14.98
CA PRO A 656 26.64 35.95 16.22
C PRO A 656 25.55 35.93 17.30
N VAL A 657 25.63 34.93 18.18
CA VAL A 657 24.73 34.79 19.32
C VAL A 657 25.22 35.67 20.45
N GLU A 658 24.46 36.71 20.73
CA GLU A 658 24.75 37.64 21.82
C GLU A 658 24.46 36.99 23.17
N LEU A 659 25.51 36.62 23.89
CA LEU A 659 25.45 36.16 25.27
C LEU A 659 25.60 37.39 26.17
N ARG A 660 24.60 37.62 27.02
CA ARG A 660 24.61 38.69 28.02
C ARG A 660 24.38 38.07 29.38
N ILE A 661 25.30 38.31 30.31
CA ILE A 661 25.23 37.77 31.67
C ILE A 661 25.38 38.96 32.63
N LYS A 662 24.42 39.11 33.55
CA LYS A 662 24.45 40.21 34.53
C LYS A 662 25.61 40.06 35.50
N GLN A 663 25.79 38.86 36.05
CA GLN A 663 26.77 38.61 37.09
C GLN A 663 27.27 37.15 37.03
N LEU A 664 28.57 36.97 37.26
CA LEU A 664 29.20 35.69 37.56
C LEU A 664 30.06 35.89 38.80
N ASN A 665 29.81 35.10 39.84
CA ASN A 665 30.60 35.10 41.05
C ASN A 665 31.40 33.80 41.14
N ASN A 666 32.72 33.89 40.99
CA ASN A 666 33.62 32.75 41.15
C ASN A 666 34.94 33.24 41.77
N LEU A 667 34.95 33.42 43.10
CA LEU A 667 35.97 34.13 43.90
C LEU A 667 36.11 35.63 43.57
N PHE A 668 36.05 35.97 42.28
CA PHE A 668 35.97 37.32 41.76
C PHE A 668 34.55 37.59 41.26
N GLU A 669 34.03 38.76 41.59
CA GLU A 669 32.77 39.25 41.03
C GLU A 669 33.02 39.82 39.63
N LEU A 670 32.33 39.24 38.65
CA LEU A 670 32.32 39.69 37.26
C LEU A 670 30.92 40.23 36.94
N THR A 671 30.83 41.45 36.41
CA THR A 671 29.55 42.08 36.04
C THR A 671 29.55 42.58 34.59
N ASP A 672 28.36 42.81 34.04
CA ASP A 672 28.15 43.30 32.67
C ASP A 672 28.90 42.47 31.61
N ILE A 673 28.81 41.14 31.71
CA ILE A 673 29.54 40.22 30.83
C ILE A 673 28.83 40.17 29.48
N LYS A 674 29.58 40.45 28.43
CA LYS A 674 29.18 40.29 27.03
C LYS A 674 30.11 39.31 26.33
N ALA A 675 29.56 38.49 25.46
CA ALA A 675 30.30 37.65 24.53
C ALA A 675 29.41 37.27 23.35
N ASP A 676 29.98 37.12 22.17
CA ASP A 676 29.22 36.81 20.95
C ASP A 676 29.72 35.48 20.35
N LEU A 677 28.85 34.48 20.23
CA LEU A 677 29.20 33.11 19.81
C LEU A 677 28.80 32.82 18.35
N SER A 678 29.69 32.25 17.55
CA SER A 678 29.38 31.79 16.18
C SER A 678 30.24 30.60 15.75
N GLY A 679 29.78 29.82 14.79
CA GLY A 679 30.56 28.73 14.18
C GLY A 679 29.86 27.37 14.23
N SER A 680 30.63 26.29 14.19
CA SER A 680 30.10 24.93 14.14
C SER A 680 30.53 24.07 15.32
N TYR A 681 29.67 23.13 15.70
CA TYR A 681 29.94 22.13 16.74
C TYR A 681 29.59 20.71 16.22
N PRO A 682 30.51 19.73 16.33
CA PRO A 682 31.89 19.84 16.82
C PRO A 682 32.76 20.77 15.96
N PRO A 683 33.68 21.53 16.58
CA PRO A 683 34.49 22.50 15.84
C PRO A 683 35.60 21.80 15.05
N THR A 684 35.89 22.31 13.85
CA THR A 684 37.00 21.85 13.00
C THR A 684 37.85 23.03 12.55
N GLU A 685 39.03 22.78 11.98
CA GLU A 685 39.86 23.87 11.44
C GLU A 685 39.13 24.69 10.36
N ASN A 686 38.35 24.03 9.50
CA ASN A 686 37.61 24.70 8.42
C ASN A 686 36.28 25.31 8.90
N SER A 687 35.76 24.88 10.04
CA SER A 687 34.52 25.39 10.63
C SER A 687 34.71 25.54 12.15
N PRO A 688 35.50 26.53 12.57
CA PRO A 688 35.84 26.72 13.97
C PRO A 688 34.67 27.34 14.73
N LEU A 689 34.63 27.12 16.03
CA LEU A 689 33.80 27.87 16.95
C LEU A 689 34.53 29.17 17.34
N LYS A 690 33.84 30.29 17.38
CA LYS A 690 34.40 31.62 17.64
C LYS A 690 33.60 32.32 18.72
N LEU A 691 34.30 32.89 19.69
CA LEU A 691 33.77 33.78 20.70
C LEU A 691 34.42 35.15 20.50
N THR A 692 33.62 36.17 20.21
CA THR A 692 34.08 37.54 19.92
C THR A 692 33.46 38.54 20.87
N ASN A 693 33.98 39.78 20.88
CA ASN A 693 33.41 40.87 21.69
C ASN A 693 33.24 40.48 23.17
N VAL A 694 34.22 39.72 23.68
CA VAL A 694 34.20 39.30 25.08
C VAL A 694 34.60 40.49 25.92
N GLY A 695 33.79 40.83 26.92
CA GLY A 695 34.14 41.89 27.86
C GLY A 695 33.31 41.82 29.13
N PHE A 696 33.91 42.20 30.24
CA PHE A 696 33.25 42.24 31.54
C PHE A 696 33.98 43.19 32.50
N LYS A 697 33.26 43.66 33.51
CA LYS A 697 33.82 44.47 34.59
C LYS A 697 34.22 43.58 35.76
N THR A 698 35.41 43.83 36.30
CA THR A 698 35.89 43.19 37.53
C THR A 698 37.01 44.02 38.14
N LEU A 699 37.25 43.86 39.44
CA LEU A 699 38.34 44.52 40.16
C LEU A 699 38.40 46.04 39.89
N GLY A 700 37.25 46.72 39.84
CA GLY A 700 37.15 48.16 39.56
C GLY A 700 37.52 48.62 38.14
N GLY A 701 37.84 47.69 37.23
CA GLY A 701 38.22 47.93 35.84
C GLY A 701 37.44 47.06 34.85
N GLU A 702 38.00 46.89 33.64
CA GLU A 702 37.40 46.11 32.55
C GLU A 702 38.41 45.14 31.96
N ILE A 703 37.96 43.91 31.68
CA ILE A 703 38.70 42.89 30.95
C ILE A 703 37.98 42.66 29.62
N SER A 704 38.74 42.54 28.53
CA SER A 704 38.19 42.27 27.20
C SER A 704 39.06 41.32 26.38
N MET A 705 38.46 40.67 25.39
CA MET A 705 39.15 39.80 24.44
C MET A 705 38.44 39.85 23.09
N ASP A 706 39.21 40.13 22.03
CA ASP A 706 38.66 40.40 20.71
C ASP A 706 38.10 39.14 20.02
N LEU A 707 38.87 38.04 20.05
CA LEU A 707 38.51 36.76 19.44
C LEU A 707 39.18 35.59 20.18
N LEU A 708 38.36 34.62 20.56
CA LEU A 708 38.77 33.26 20.90
C LEU A 708 38.22 32.30 19.84
N ARG A 709 39.12 31.69 19.06
CA ARG A 709 38.80 30.67 18.05
C ARG A 709 39.12 29.28 18.62
N TRP A 710 38.26 28.30 18.40
CA TRP A 710 38.49 26.89 18.75
C TRP A 710 38.24 25.97 17.53
N PRO A 711 39.19 25.10 17.11
CA PRO A 711 40.59 25.00 17.55
C PRO A 711 41.36 26.33 17.51
N GLN A 712 42.31 26.54 18.43
CA GLN A 712 43.15 27.75 18.41
C GLN A 712 44.28 27.60 17.40
N THR A 713 44.48 28.59 16.54
CA THR A 713 45.68 28.72 15.68
C THR A 713 46.69 29.74 16.21
N GLN A 714 46.23 30.69 17.03
CA GLN A 714 47.02 31.73 17.66
C GLN A 714 46.45 32.03 19.05
N ALA A 715 47.25 32.66 19.91
CA ALA A 715 46.82 33.10 21.24
C ALA A 715 45.64 34.08 21.13
N ALA A 716 44.71 34.01 22.08
CA ALA A 716 43.69 35.03 22.26
C ALA A 716 44.22 36.08 23.26
N THR A 717 44.34 37.35 22.86
CA THR A 717 44.89 38.38 23.75
C THR A 717 43.81 38.90 24.70
N ILE A 718 43.99 38.67 26.00
CA ILE A 718 43.16 39.24 27.06
C ILE A 718 43.71 40.63 27.41
N LYS A 719 42.90 41.66 27.25
CA LYS A 719 43.25 43.06 27.55
C LYS A 719 42.66 43.47 28.88
N LEU A 720 43.50 44.00 29.75
CA LEU A 720 43.17 44.48 31.08
C LEU A 720 43.21 46.01 31.07
N ARG A 721 42.15 46.66 31.57
CA ARG A 721 42.04 48.12 31.60
C ARG A 721 41.60 48.61 32.97
N GLN A 722 42.38 49.52 33.56
CA GLN A 722 42.08 50.21 34.81
C GLN A 722 41.81 49.26 36.01
N ILE A 723 42.49 48.11 36.06
CA ILE A 723 42.32 47.12 37.13
C ILE A 723 42.87 47.67 38.44
N GLU A 724 42.03 47.74 39.47
CA GLU A 724 42.36 48.28 40.80
C GLU A 724 43.02 47.21 41.67
N LEU A 725 44.33 47.37 41.91
CA LEU A 725 45.13 46.38 42.64
C LEU A 725 44.69 46.23 44.10
N SER A 726 44.16 47.29 44.72
CA SER A 726 43.70 47.21 46.11
C SER A 726 42.55 46.20 46.28
N GLN A 727 41.67 46.05 45.28
CA GLN A 727 40.62 45.02 45.32
C GLN A 727 41.20 43.61 45.19
N LEU A 728 42.20 43.43 44.32
CA LEU A 728 42.86 42.14 44.13
C LEU A 728 43.55 41.66 45.40
N PHE A 729 44.41 42.48 46.01
CA PHE A 729 45.14 42.10 47.23
C PHE A 729 44.21 41.87 48.43
N THR A 730 43.06 42.56 48.46
CA THR A 730 42.00 42.31 49.46
C THR A 730 41.44 40.89 49.32
N ILE A 731 41.10 40.46 48.09
CA ILE A 731 40.56 39.11 47.83
C ILE A 731 41.61 38.03 48.11
N LEU A 732 42.88 38.28 47.77
CA LEU A 732 43.99 37.36 48.02
C LEU A 732 44.35 37.23 49.51
N ARG A 733 43.78 38.07 50.39
CA ARG A 733 44.03 38.09 51.85
C ARG A 733 45.52 38.21 52.20
N VAL A 734 46.26 38.99 51.43
CA VAL A 734 47.68 39.27 51.70
C VAL A 734 47.78 40.27 52.85
N SER A 735 48.49 39.91 53.93
CA SER A 735 48.66 40.77 55.11
C SER A 735 50.03 41.45 55.18
N GLN A 736 51.03 40.94 54.47
CA GLN A 736 52.41 41.41 54.57
C GLN A 736 52.64 42.74 53.85
N PHE A 737 51.82 43.06 52.84
CA PHE A 737 51.90 44.29 52.08
C PHE A 737 50.57 44.61 51.40
N ALA A 738 50.36 45.88 51.07
CA ALA A 738 49.22 46.37 50.32
C ALA A 738 49.69 47.21 49.12
N VAL A 739 49.09 46.98 47.96
CA VAL A 739 49.29 47.78 46.76
C VAL A 739 47.97 48.43 46.37
N SER A 740 47.98 49.72 46.08
CA SER A 740 46.82 50.46 45.58
C SER A 740 47.14 51.22 44.30
N GLY A 741 46.09 51.45 43.50
CA GLY A 741 46.19 52.09 42.19
C GLY A 741 45.88 51.12 41.05
N LYS A 742 45.89 51.66 39.83
CA LYS A 742 45.34 50.98 38.65
C LYS A 742 46.40 50.50 37.68
N VAL A 743 46.16 49.36 37.04
CA VAL A 743 47.03 48.80 36.00
C VAL A 743 46.28 48.48 34.71
N ASN A 744 47.00 48.52 33.60
CA ASN A 744 46.59 47.98 32.31
C ASN A 744 47.51 46.83 31.91
N GLY A 745 47.12 46.03 30.94
CA GLY A 745 48.01 45.00 30.42
C GLY A 745 47.40 44.13 29.35
N GLU A 746 48.22 43.26 28.78
CA GLU A 746 47.80 42.27 27.79
C GLU A 746 48.38 40.90 28.12
N LEU A 747 47.52 39.88 28.13
CA LEU A 747 47.87 38.51 28.44
C LEU A 747 47.50 37.60 27.25
N PRO A 748 48.48 37.19 26.42
CA PRO A 748 48.23 36.23 25.34
C PRO A 748 47.86 34.86 25.90
N PHE A 749 46.60 34.44 25.71
CA PHE A 749 46.01 33.26 26.31
C PHE A 749 45.90 32.06 25.35
N TYR A 750 46.34 30.90 25.82
CA TYR A 750 46.26 29.62 25.12
C TYR A 750 45.38 28.62 25.88
N LEU A 751 44.43 28.02 25.17
CA LEU A 751 43.42 27.11 25.72
C LEU A 751 43.93 25.66 25.77
N ASN A 752 44.66 25.20 24.74
CA ASN A 752 45.12 23.82 24.60
C ASN A 752 46.63 23.71 24.26
N ASN A 753 47.45 24.68 24.67
CA ASN A 753 48.89 24.60 24.44
C ASN A 753 49.55 23.67 25.48
N PRO A 754 50.50 22.79 25.08
CA PRO A 754 51.11 21.80 25.97
C PRO A 754 52.07 22.40 27.02
N GLU A 755 52.45 23.67 26.94
CA GLU A 755 53.43 24.30 27.83
C GLU A 755 52.87 25.54 28.54
N TRP A 756 52.07 26.35 27.86
CA TRP A 756 51.71 27.71 28.32
C TRP A 756 50.21 27.93 28.38
N ILE A 757 49.76 28.67 29.41
CA ILE A 757 48.43 29.28 29.48
C ILE A 757 48.54 30.75 29.09
N VAL A 758 49.55 31.43 29.61
CA VAL A 758 49.92 32.79 29.20
C VAL A 758 51.40 32.81 28.88
N LYS A 759 51.76 33.35 27.72
CA LYS A 759 53.16 33.53 27.32
C LYS A 759 53.38 34.96 26.85
N ASP A 760 54.46 35.57 27.34
CA ASP A 760 54.89 36.93 27.00
C ASP A 760 53.81 37.99 27.28
N GLY A 761 53.07 37.83 28.38
CA GLY A 761 52.10 38.80 28.86
C GLY A 761 52.75 39.94 29.62
N TRP A 762 52.01 41.04 29.82
CA TRP A 762 52.52 42.20 30.54
C TRP A 762 51.47 43.02 31.26
N LEU A 763 51.90 43.75 32.29
CA LEU A 763 51.13 44.73 33.06
C LEU A 763 51.93 46.03 33.27
N GLU A 764 51.28 47.17 33.19
CA GLU A 764 51.85 48.50 33.48
C GLU A 764 50.91 49.35 34.32
N ASN A 765 51.48 50.27 35.11
CA ASN A 765 50.67 51.20 35.89
C ASN A 765 49.95 52.23 35.02
N SER A 766 48.67 52.43 35.31
CA SER A 766 47.84 53.47 34.72
C SER A 766 47.54 54.56 35.75
N GLY A 767 48.54 55.41 35.99
CA GLY A 767 48.54 56.41 37.05
C GLY A 767 49.46 56.01 38.21
N PRO A 768 49.50 56.79 39.30
CA PRO A 768 50.37 56.50 40.44
C PRO A 768 49.91 55.20 41.15
N LEU A 769 50.86 54.33 41.48
CA LEU A 769 50.62 53.21 42.41
C LEU A 769 51.25 53.53 43.76
N THR A 770 50.71 52.95 44.83
CA THR A 770 51.32 53.02 46.16
C THR A 770 51.53 51.61 46.69
N LEU A 771 52.76 51.29 47.10
CA LEU A 771 53.10 50.09 47.85
C LEU A 771 53.30 50.44 49.32
N ARG A 772 52.71 49.64 50.21
CA ARG A 772 52.86 49.76 51.66
C ARG A 772 53.21 48.42 52.24
N LEU A 773 54.28 48.34 53.01
CA LEU A 773 54.62 47.12 53.77
C LEU A 773 54.01 47.21 55.16
N ASP A 774 53.59 46.06 55.71
CA ASP A 774 53.13 45.99 57.09
C ASP A 774 54.30 46.33 58.04
N PRO A 775 54.14 47.28 59.00
CA PRO A 775 55.20 47.62 59.95
C PRO A 775 55.75 46.43 60.74
N GLN A 776 54.90 45.50 61.17
CA GLN A 776 55.31 44.30 61.91
C GLN A 776 56.13 43.34 61.04
N PHE A 777 55.82 43.27 59.74
CA PHE A 777 56.61 42.49 58.77
C PHE A 777 57.98 43.12 58.51
N VAL A 778 58.06 44.45 58.41
CA VAL A 778 59.34 45.16 58.27
C VAL A 778 60.19 45.02 59.54
N ASP A 779 59.56 45.10 60.72
CA ASP A 779 60.22 44.96 62.00
C ASP A 779 60.78 43.54 62.22
N SER A 780 60.05 42.48 61.81
CA SER A 780 60.55 41.10 61.93
C SER A 780 61.78 40.83 61.05
N ILE A 781 61.83 41.39 59.83
CA ILE A 781 63.02 41.28 58.97
C ILE A 781 64.20 42.07 59.56
N ARG A 782 63.94 43.21 60.22
CA ARG A 782 64.97 44.03 60.85
C ARG A 782 65.58 43.37 62.08
N GLU A 783 64.81 42.60 62.84
CA GLU A 783 65.30 41.79 63.96
C GLU A 783 66.30 40.71 63.51
N ASP A 784 66.02 40.05 62.38
CA ASP A 784 66.90 38.99 61.84
C ASP A 784 68.13 39.55 61.08
N ASN A 785 68.01 40.71 60.41
CA ASN A 785 69.12 41.33 59.69
C ASN A 785 68.96 42.86 59.55
N ILE A 786 69.78 43.62 60.29
CA ILE A 786 69.76 45.09 60.32
C ILE A 786 69.94 45.73 58.92
N SER A 787 70.77 45.14 58.06
CA SER A 787 71.02 45.67 56.71
C SER A 787 69.84 45.45 55.76
N ALA A 788 69.20 44.27 55.84
CA ALA A 788 67.99 43.96 55.11
C ALA A 788 66.79 44.79 55.61
N GLY A 789 66.65 44.96 56.93
CA GLY A 789 65.63 45.81 57.54
C GLY A 789 65.73 47.28 57.14
N SER A 790 66.95 47.80 56.94
CA SER A 790 67.17 49.17 56.44
C SER A 790 66.72 49.32 54.97
N ALA A 791 66.97 48.31 54.14
CA ALA A 791 66.49 48.29 52.75
C ALA A 791 64.96 48.13 52.67
N MET A 792 64.36 47.32 53.56
CA MET A 792 62.91 47.19 53.69
C MET A 792 62.23 48.48 54.19
N GLY A 793 62.90 49.23 55.06
CA GLY A 793 62.45 50.58 55.46
C GLY A 793 62.30 51.54 54.27
N TRP A 794 63.15 51.42 53.25
CA TRP A 794 63.01 52.20 52.02
C TRP A 794 61.79 51.78 51.17
N LEU A 795 61.34 50.54 51.30
CA LEU A 795 60.17 50.00 50.62
C LEU A 795 58.87 50.11 51.43
N GLN A 796 58.95 50.52 52.70
CA GLN A 796 57.83 50.58 53.63
C GLN A 796 56.64 51.41 53.11
N TYR A 797 56.93 52.52 52.42
CA TYR A 797 55.95 53.33 51.70
C TYR A 797 56.58 53.84 50.41
N LEU A 798 56.08 53.40 49.26
CA LEU A 798 56.61 53.73 47.96
C LEU A 798 55.52 54.25 47.04
N GLU A 799 55.67 55.50 46.57
CA GLU A 799 54.87 56.06 45.48
C GLU A 799 55.54 55.70 44.14
N ILE A 800 54.94 54.78 43.41
CA ILE A 800 55.48 54.23 42.16
C ILE A 800 54.96 55.07 41.00
N LYS A 801 55.90 55.64 40.23
CA LYS A 801 55.62 56.44 39.04
C LYS A 801 55.55 55.57 37.80
N ARG A 802 56.40 54.56 37.69
CA ARG A 802 56.46 53.61 36.58
C ARG A 802 56.63 52.19 37.11
N SER A 803 55.86 51.27 36.55
CA SER A 803 55.94 49.85 36.83
C SER A 803 55.68 49.08 35.53
N ARG A 804 56.54 48.11 35.24
CA ARG A 804 56.38 47.14 34.17
C ARG A 804 56.54 45.76 34.75
N THR A 805 55.56 44.89 34.54
CA THR A 805 55.61 43.49 34.94
C THR A 805 55.42 42.61 33.73
N ASP A 806 56.37 41.74 33.42
CA ASP A 806 56.17 40.68 32.44
C ASP A 806 55.64 39.42 33.13
N VAL A 807 54.69 38.74 32.49
CA VAL A 807 53.85 37.68 33.08
C VAL A 807 53.88 36.44 32.19
N ASN A 808 54.26 35.31 32.77
CA ASN A 808 54.18 34.00 32.14
C ASN A 808 53.47 33.01 33.06
N VAL A 809 52.60 32.16 32.48
CA VAL A 809 51.88 31.11 33.20
C VAL A 809 51.98 29.82 32.42
N THR A 810 52.52 28.78 33.05
CA THR A 810 52.61 27.43 32.47
C THR A 810 51.26 26.71 32.50
N ASN A 811 51.11 25.64 31.72
CA ASN A 811 49.93 24.75 31.75
C ASN A 811 49.70 24.05 33.10
N LEU A 812 50.69 24.04 33.99
CA LEU A 812 50.59 23.54 35.36
C LEU A 812 50.20 24.63 36.38
N GLY A 813 49.94 25.86 35.91
CA GLY A 813 49.55 26.99 36.74
C GLY A 813 50.70 27.65 37.50
N MET A 814 51.96 27.39 37.12
CA MET A 814 53.10 28.15 37.66
C MET A 814 53.14 29.53 36.99
N LEU A 815 52.84 30.57 37.77
CA LEU A 815 52.98 31.98 37.43
C LEU A 815 54.42 32.42 37.72
N LYS A 816 55.06 33.04 36.73
CA LYS A 816 56.32 33.76 36.89
C LYS A 816 56.12 35.21 36.47
N MET A 817 56.35 36.13 37.40
CA MET A 817 56.31 37.57 37.15
C MET A 817 57.69 38.18 37.33
N THR A 818 58.08 39.07 36.41
CA THR A 818 59.28 39.90 36.56
C THR A 818 58.88 41.36 36.48
N THR A 819 59.00 42.06 37.59
CA THR A 819 58.56 43.44 37.77
C THR A 819 59.76 44.38 37.90
N ILE A 820 59.77 45.45 37.13
CA ILE A 820 60.67 46.58 37.28
C ILE A 820 59.82 47.78 37.69
N LEU A 821 60.14 48.39 38.83
CA LEU A 821 59.41 49.55 39.34
C LEU A 821 60.34 50.69 39.75
N GLU A 822 59.90 51.91 39.43
CA GLU A 822 60.57 53.17 39.69
C GLU A 822 59.63 54.07 40.51
N GLY A 823 60.07 54.48 41.69
CA GLY A 823 59.25 55.27 42.61
C GLY A 823 60.05 56.09 43.61
N TYR A 824 59.32 56.77 44.49
CA TYR A 824 59.89 57.58 45.56
C TYR A 824 59.33 57.17 46.92
N ASN A 825 60.20 57.04 47.91
CA ASN A 825 59.76 56.97 49.31
C ASN A 825 59.55 58.41 49.83
N THR A 826 58.32 58.71 50.25
CA THR A 826 57.91 60.04 50.73
C THR A 826 57.83 60.16 52.25
N GLN A 827 58.07 59.09 53.01
CA GLN A 827 58.06 59.10 54.48
C GLN A 827 59.41 59.47 55.11
N GLU A 828 60.51 59.45 54.34
CA GLU A 828 61.81 59.95 54.81
C GLU A 828 61.97 61.47 54.60
N LYS A 829 62.79 62.12 55.47
CA LYS A 829 63.11 63.57 55.40
C LYS A 829 63.71 64.04 54.06
N LYS A 830 64.15 63.11 53.19
CA LYS A 830 64.55 63.37 51.79
C LYS A 830 63.82 62.36 50.91
N LYS A 831 63.14 62.83 49.85
CA LYS A 831 62.56 61.95 48.82
C LYS A 831 63.69 61.11 48.22
N ARG A 832 63.66 59.79 48.42
CA ARG A 832 64.64 58.86 47.84
C ARG A 832 64.02 58.15 46.66
N GLU A 833 64.74 58.15 45.55
CA GLU A 833 64.39 57.36 44.37
C GLU A 833 64.75 55.89 44.59
N VAL A 834 63.83 55.00 44.24
CA VAL A 834 63.97 53.54 44.40
C VAL A 834 63.72 52.89 43.05
N HIS A 835 64.69 52.08 42.62
CA HIS A 835 64.62 51.20 41.45
C HIS A 835 64.61 49.77 41.98
N LEU A 836 63.48 49.07 41.90
CA LEU A 836 63.33 47.72 42.41
C LEU A 836 63.05 46.76 41.27
N HIS A 837 63.86 45.70 41.22
CA HIS A 837 63.66 44.56 40.34
C HIS A 837 63.16 43.41 41.20
N TYR A 838 61.92 43.01 40.99
CA TYR A 838 61.24 41.99 41.78
C TYR A 838 60.85 40.81 40.87
N GLN A 839 61.19 39.60 41.30
CA GLN A 839 60.73 38.39 40.64
C GLN A 839 59.82 37.63 41.61
N HIS A 840 58.69 37.18 41.09
CA HIS A 840 57.70 36.41 41.83
C HIS A 840 57.40 35.10 41.11
N GLU A 841 57.31 34.02 41.87
CA GLU A 841 56.90 32.72 41.36
C GLU A 841 55.89 32.10 42.32
N GLU A 842 54.73 31.71 41.78
CA GLU A 842 53.65 31.14 42.58
C GLU A 842 52.83 30.15 41.74
N ASN A 843 52.37 29.07 42.36
CA ASN A 843 51.39 28.19 41.72
C ASN A 843 49.97 28.75 41.93
N ILE A 844 49.48 29.49 40.94
CA ILE A 844 48.17 30.16 41.03
C ILE A 844 46.99 29.19 41.10
N PHE A 845 47.14 27.96 40.61
CA PHE A 845 46.09 26.94 40.75
C PHE A 845 45.95 26.44 42.18
N GLN A 846 47.08 26.22 42.88
CA GLN A 846 47.06 25.87 44.31
C GLN A 846 46.55 27.04 45.16
N LEU A 847 46.96 28.27 44.85
CA LEU A 847 46.45 29.47 45.50
C LEU A 847 44.93 29.58 45.34
N TRP A 848 44.42 29.51 44.11
CA TRP A 848 42.98 29.53 43.85
C TRP A 848 42.23 28.41 44.57
N ARG A 849 42.78 27.19 44.60
CA ARG A 849 42.18 26.08 45.35
C ARG A 849 42.11 26.38 46.85
N SER A 850 43.17 26.98 47.42
CA SER A 850 43.21 27.37 48.84
C SER A 850 42.21 28.48 49.18
N LEU A 851 42.14 29.52 48.34
CA LEU A 851 41.23 30.65 48.55
C LEU A 851 39.77 30.22 48.46
N ARG A 852 39.46 29.29 47.55
CA ARG A 852 38.10 28.79 47.32
C ARG A 852 37.65 27.75 48.33
N PHE A 853 38.54 27.15 49.12
CA PHE A 853 38.15 26.17 50.13
C PHE A 853 37.16 26.76 51.15
N GLY A 854 37.35 28.01 51.57
CA GLY A 854 36.44 28.70 52.49
C GLY A 854 35.05 28.99 51.89
N SER A 855 35.00 29.50 50.65
CA SER A 855 33.73 29.83 49.97
C SER A 855 32.98 28.60 49.48
N SER A 856 33.70 27.55 49.05
CA SER A 856 33.09 26.30 48.59
C SER A 856 32.36 25.54 49.70
N LEU A 857 32.76 25.72 50.97
CA LEU A 857 32.06 25.15 52.12
C LEU A 857 30.72 25.84 52.37
N GLU A 858 30.67 27.18 52.23
CA GLU A 858 29.43 27.97 52.32
C GLU A 858 28.47 27.64 51.16
N GLU A 859 28.95 27.64 49.92
CA GLU A 859 28.16 27.26 48.73
C GLU A 859 27.65 25.80 48.84
N TRP A 860 28.47 24.88 49.37
CA TRP A 860 28.04 23.50 49.59
C TRP A 860 26.98 23.39 50.69
N LEU A 861 27.07 24.19 51.75
CA LEU A 861 26.04 24.23 52.80
C LEU A 861 24.72 24.80 52.26
N GLU A 862 24.76 25.90 51.49
CA GLU A 862 23.58 26.46 50.83
C GLU A 862 22.95 25.50 49.80
N LYS A 863 23.77 24.67 49.15
CA LYS A 863 23.30 23.66 48.20
C LYS A 863 22.58 22.46 48.87
N ASN A 864 22.94 22.13 50.11
CA ASN A 864 22.47 20.90 50.78
C ASN A 864 21.55 21.16 51.99
N LEU A 865 21.25 22.42 52.31
CA LEU A 865 20.18 22.85 53.23
C LEU A 865 18.89 23.12 52.43
#